data_AF-A0A5C8P3X6-F1
#
_entry.id   AF-A0A5C8P3X6-F1
#
_cell.length_a   1.000
_cell.length_b   1.000
_cell.length_c   1.000
_cell.angle_alpha   90.00
_cell.angle_beta   90.00
_cell.angle_gamma   90.00
#
_symmetry.space_group_name_H-M   'P 1'
#
loop_
_entity.id
_entity.type
_entity.pdbx_description
1 polymer ?
#
loop_
_entity_poly.entity_id
_entity_poly.type
_entity_poly.pdbx_seq_one_letter_code
_entity_poly.pdbx_strand_id
1 'polypeptide(L)'
;MHSSEHISSIAPSEPVRESHGDRSHELVVPERWRGPLGAGLDGGETLLAFFVLDLDASLRFTEGLLALTDRRLLARGADDAVWQAWPLDPSWSLRHHDHAGVGTLELVDERGRLALWRYTIGHHATMLRFVEAWERACVELREGKAPTPIARPLCASCGAPLPPGSEECPRCDGESTEAPSTWTLFRLWRFARPYRWQLLGGFLLTLAATAATLVPPYLTMPLMDEVLIPYQNGQPIDRALVTGYLGALLAAALVAWALGWARTYILALVSERIGADLRTSTYEHLLSLSLEYFGGKRTGDLMARIGAETDRINVFLSLHLLDFATDVLMIAMTSAILFSIEPWLALVTLLPLPFIAWMIHQVRDRLRHGFEKVDRIWAEVTNVLSDTIPGIRVVKAFAQEKREAARFRAANQHNLAVNDRVNRVWSLFSPTVTLLTEVGLLIVWAFGIWQVSRDEITVGVLTAFLAYIGRFYIRLDSMSRIVSVTQKAAAGAKRIFDILDHQSNVPEPVDPVPLADVQGRITLRDAGFRYGNRAVIRGLNLEIAPGEMIGLVGHSGSGKSTLVNLICRFYDLSEGAILVDGIDVRKVAIADWRRRIGVVLQEPFLFFGTIAENIAYGRPDASREEIVAAARAAHAHEFILRLPHGYDSVVGERGQSLSGGERQRISIARALLIDPRVLILDEATSSVDTTTEKEIQKALDNLVRGRTTIAVAHRLSTLRRADRLVVLDRGRIVEMGTHDALLAREGAYWKLYQAQQRQAEADAEAAAQTLPSPAREEA
;
A
#
# COMPACT_ATOMS: atom_id res chain seq x y z
N MET A 1 -37.42 -9.57 42.56
CA MET A 1 -38.87 -9.29 42.53
C MET A 1 -39.05 -8.04 41.69
N HIS A 2 -39.32 -8.23 40.39
CA HIS A 2 -40.60 -7.88 39.71
C HIS A 2 -40.66 -6.36 39.40
N SER A 3 -40.87 -5.86 38.19
CA SER A 3 -41.38 -6.40 36.92
C SER A 3 -41.16 -5.30 35.84
N SER A 4 -40.55 -5.61 34.69
CA SER A 4 -41.17 -5.82 33.36
C SER A 4 -41.71 -4.57 32.65
N GLU A 5 -41.11 -4.22 31.52
CA GLU A 5 -41.86 -3.79 30.33
C GLU A 5 -41.09 -4.12 29.04
N HIS A 6 -41.86 -4.53 28.05
CA HIS A 6 -41.49 -5.36 26.90
C HIS A 6 -40.83 -4.58 25.76
N ILE A 7 -39.76 -5.13 25.17
CA ILE A 7 -39.37 -4.84 23.78
C ILE A 7 -39.23 -6.17 23.05
N SER A 8 -40.09 -6.34 22.05
CA SER A 8 -40.27 -7.52 21.21
C SER A 8 -39.02 -7.86 20.39
N SER A 9 -38.67 -9.14 20.43
CA SER A 9 -37.68 -9.80 19.59
C SER A 9 -38.03 -9.71 18.10
N ILE A 10 -37.13 -9.14 17.29
CA ILE A 10 -37.10 -9.38 15.84
C ILE A 10 -36.13 -10.54 15.61
N ALA A 11 -36.68 -11.70 15.26
CA ALA A 11 -35.92 -12.86 14.84
C ALA A 11 -35.26 -12.60 13.47
N PRO A 12 -34.04 -13.08 13.21
CA PRO A 12 -33.47 -13.06 11.88
C PRO A 12 -34.17 -14.10 11.02
N SER A 13 -34.79 -13.65 9.93
CA SER A 13 -35.40 -14.51 8.91
C SER A 13 -34.35 -15.44 8.28
N GLU A 14 -34.68 -16.73 8.21
CA GLU A 14 -33.94 -17.74 7.45
C GLU A 14 -33.77 -17.31 5.98
N PRO A 15 -32.64 -17.60 5.32
CA PRO A 15 -32.54 -17.45 3.88
C PRO A 15 -33.32 -18.60 3.22
N VAL A 16 -34.44 -18.23 2.59
CA VAL A 16 -35.20 -19.10 1.69
C VAL A 16 -34.25 -19.57 0.58
N ARG A 17 -34.04 -20.89 0.51
CA ARG A 17 -33.46 -21.56 -0.67
C ARG A 17 -34.48 -21.45 -1.81
N GLU A 18 -34.37 -20.42 -2.64
CA GLU A 18 -35.10 -20.39 -3.91
C GLU A 18 -34.35 -21.21 -4.97
N SER A 19 -35.08 -22.14 -5.56
CA SER A 19 -34.66 -23.07 -6.59
C SER A 19 -34.25 -22.33 -7.87
N HIS A 20 -33.11 -22.75 -8.44
CA HIS A 20 -32.65 -22.36 -9.77
C HIS A 20 -33.71 -22.72 -10.83
N GLY A 21 -34.44 -21.69 -11.26
CA GLY A 21 -35.28 -21.70 -12.45
C GLY A 21 -34.82 -20.57 -13.37
N ASP A 22 -34.52 -20.95 -14.60
CA ASP A 22 -34.26 -20.16 -15.80
C ASP A 22 -34.84 -18.72 -15.75
N ARG A 23 -34.02 -17.73 -15.39
CA ARG A 23 -34.36 -16.30 -15.52
C ARG A 23 -33.71 -15.78 -16.79
N SER A 24 -34.52 -15.64 -17.84
CA SER A 24 -34.24 -14.73 -18.94
C SER A 24 -33.76 -13.38 -18.38
N HIS A 25 -32.56 -12.96 -18.75
CA HIS A 25 -31.85 -11.81 -18.19
C HIS A 25 -32.56 -10.48 -18.51
N GLU A 26 -33.53 -10.10 -17.69
CA GLU A 26 -34.22 -8.81 -17.74
C GLU A 26 -33.34 -7.71 -17.13
N LEU A 27 -33.26 -6.54 -17.79
CA LEU A 27 -32.53 -5.37 -17.29
C LEU A 27 -33.17 -4.88 -15.98
N VAL A 28 -32.45 -4.97 -14.87
CA VAL A 28 -32.96 -4.56 -13.56
C VAL A 28 -32.82 -3.04 -13.38
N VAL A 29 -33.89 -2.31 -13.68
CA VAL A 29 -34.00 -0.87 -13.42
C VAL A 29 -34.17 -0.62 -11.91
N PRO A 30 -33.58 0.45 -11.32
CA PRO A 30 -33.76 0.80 -9.91
C PRO A 30 -35.24 0.96 -9.53
N GLU A 31 -35.63 0.52 -8.33
CA GLU A 31 -37.04 0.45 -7.89
C GLU A 31 -37.80 1.75 -8.08
N ARG A 32 -37.17 2.89 -7.74
CA ARG A 32 -37.74 4.23 -7.89
C ARG A 32 -38.20 4.56 -9.31
N TRP A 33 -37.54 3.99 -10.32
CA TRP A 33 -37.76 4.29 -11.73
C TRP A 33 -38.64 3.25 -12.45
N ARG A 34 -38.91 2.08 -11.86
CA ARG A 34 -39.71 1.02 -12.50
C ARG A 34 -41.12 1.48 -12.84
N GLY A 35 -41.81 2.14 -11.91
CA GLY A 35 -43.16 2.69 -12.12
C GLY A 35 -43.19 3.80 -13.18
N PRO A 36 -42.40 4.88 -13.01
CA PRO A 36 -42.34 5.98 -13.98
C PRO A 36 -41.92 5.58 -15.39
N LEU A 37 -40.98 4.62 -15.52
CA LEU A 37 -40.52 4.11 -16.81
C LEU A 37 -41.58 3.22 -17.46
N GLY A 38 -42.21 2.33 -16.71
CA GLY A 38 -43.31 1.50 -17.23
C GLY A 38 -44.49 2.31 -17.77
N ALA A 39 -44.79 3.45 -17.15
CA ALA A 39 -45.81 4.39 -17.65
C ALA A 39 -45.38 5.21 -18.88
N GLY A 40 -44.07 5.31 -19.14
CA GLY A 40 -43.51 6.07 -20.26
C GLY A 40 -43.21 5.25 -21.51
N LEU A 41 -43.29 3.91 -21.44
CA LEU A 41 -43.06 3.00 -22.56
C LEU A 41 -44.36 2.72 -23.32
N ASP A 42 -44.29 2.70 -24.65
CA ASP A 42 -45.44 2.34 -25.49
C ASP A 42 -45.60 0.82 -25.56
N GLY A 43 -46.81 0.34 -25.89
CA GLY A 43 -47.07 -1.10 -26.02
C GLY A 43 -46.15 -1.78 -27.05
N GLY A 44 -45.35 -2.75 -26.59
CA GLY A 44 -44.39 -3.49 -27.42
C GLY A 44 -43.03 -2.81 -27.61
N GLU A 45 -42.75 -1.74 -26.88
CA GLU A 45 -41.43 -1.09 -26.83
C GLU A 45 -40.50 -1.83 -25.86
N THR A 46 -39.28 -2.16 -26.29
CA THR A 46 -38.32 -2.95 -25.51
C THR A 46 -37.19 -2.06 -25.01
N LEU A 47 -36.89 -2.11 -23.70
CA LEU A 47 -35.76 -1.40 -23.12
C LEU A 47 -34.44 -2.09 -23.51
N LEU A 48 -33.51 -1.33 -24.09
CA LEU A 48 -32.18 -1.80 -24.49
C LEU A 48 -31.11 -1.49 -23.45
N ALA A 49 -31.17 -0.31 -22.83
CA ALA A 49 -30.23 0.14 -21.80
C ALA A 49 -30.81 1.28 -20.96
N PHE A 50 -30.26 1.50 -19.77
CA PHE A 50 -30.57 2.68 -18.96
C PHE A 50 -29.31 3.27 -18.32
N PHE A 51 -29.37 4.55 -17.98
CA PHE A 51 -28.33 5.29 -17.31
C PHE A 51 -28.93 6.24 -16.27
N VAL A 52 -28.50 6.12 -15.02
CA VAL A 52 -28.93 7.01 -13.93
C VAL A 52 -28.02 8.22 -13.88
N LEU A 53 -28.64 9.39 -13.96
CA LEU A 53 -28.01 10.69 -13.76
C LEU A 53 -28.07 11.07 -12.28
N ASP A 54 -27.04 11.71 -11.77
CA ASP A 54 -26.96 12.22 -10.40
C ASP A 54 -26.81 13.74 -10.35
N LEU A 55 -26.82 14.42 -11.50
CA LEU A 55 -26.72 15.87 -11.62
C LEU A 55 -27.77 16.43 -12.61
N ASP A 56 -28.34 17.58 -12.27
CA ASP A 56 -29.11 18.39 -13.23
C ASP A 56 -28.20 19.25 -14.13
N ALA A 57 -28.83 19.98 -15.06
CA ALA A 57 -28.15 20.96 -15.92
C ALA A 57 -27.54 22.14 -15.14
N SER A 58 -27.91 22.34 -13.87
CA SER A 58 -27.36 23.36 -12.95
C SER A 58 -26.31 22.82 -11.98
N LEU A 59 -25.85 21.57 -12.14
CA LEU A 59 -24.88 20.89 -11.26
C LEU A 59 -25.38 20.66 -9.82
N ARG A 60 -26.69 20.54 -9.62
CA ARG A 60 -27.27 20.13 -8.34
C ARG A 60 -27.47 18.63 -8.32
N PHE A 61 -27.22 18.01 -7.18
CA PHE A 61 -27.45 16.59 -6.97
C PHE A 61 -28.94 16.28 -7.02
N THR A 62 -29.37 15.66 -8.10
CA THR A 62 -30.73 15.15 -8.29
C THR A 62 -30.66 13.90 -9.15
N GLU A 63 -31.51 12.93 -8.84
CA GLU A 63 -31.56 11.71 -9.63
C GLU A 63 -32.30 11.96 -10.94
N GLY A 64 -31.80 11.44 -12.04
CA GLY A 64 -32.49 11.39 -13.31
C GLY A 64 -32.29 10.04 -13.97
N LEU A 65 -33.10 9.73 -14.99
CA LEU A 65 -32.97 8.51 -15.77
C LEU A 65 -32.93 8.83 -17.25
N LEU A 66 -31.94 8.25 -17.93
CA LEU A 66 -31.91 8.07 -19.37
C LEU A 66 -32.23 6.61 -19.68
N ALA A 67 -33.20 6.37 -20.54
CA ALA A 67 -33.61 5.05 -20.97
C ALA A 67 -33.57 4.96 -22.49
N LEU A 68 -32.85 3.98 -23.01
CA LEU A 68 -32.76 3.71 -24.44
C LEU A 68 -33.66 2.53 -24.77
N THR A 69 -34.58 2.72 -25.71
CA THR A 69 -35.47 1.68 -26.23
C THR A 69 -35.10 1.31 -27.66
N ASP A 70 -35.78 0.29 -28.20
CA ASP A 70 -35.70 -0.10 -29.61
C ASP A 70 -36.24 0.96 -30.57
N ARG A 71 -36.87 2.04 -30.06
CA ARG A 71 -37.50 3.10 -30.87
C ARG A 71 -37.03 4.52 -30.56
N ARG A 72 -36.65 4.81 -29.32
CA ARG A 72 -36.35 6.19 -28.87
C ARG A 72 -35.45 6.22 -27.63
N LEU A 73 -34.82 7.37 -27.43
CA LEU A 73 -34.18 7.77 -26.17
C LEU A 73 -35.19 8.54 -25.32
N LEU A 74 -35.34 8.15 -24.07
CA LEU A 74 -36.18 8.80 -23.07
C LEU A 74 -35.30 9.39 -21.96
N ALA A 75 -35.57 10.62 -21.55
CA ALA A 75 -34.93 11.27 -20.41
C ALA A 75 -35.96 11.87 -19.45
N ARG A 76 -35.69 11.76 -18.14
CA ARG A 76 -36.51 12.39 -17.11
C ARG A 76 -35.71 12.65 -15.84
N GLY A 77 -35.76 13.88 -15.31
CA GLY A 77 -35.29 14.19 -13.96
C GLY A 77 -36.29 13.74 -12.89
N ALA A 78 -35.85 13.56 -11.65
CA ALA A 78 -36.71 13.13 -10.53
C ALA A 78 -37.87 14.09 -10.28
N ASP A 79 -37.64 15.38 -10.50
CA ASP A 79 -38.62 16.46 -10.29
C ASP A 79 -39.41 16.80 -11.56
N ASP A 80 -39.07 16.18 -12.69
CA ASP A 80 -39.77 16.40 -13.96
C ASP A 80 -41.05 15.56 -14.02
N ALA A 81 -42.16 16.19 -14.39
CA ALA A 81 -43.44 15.49 -14.57
C ALA A 81 -43.53 14.72 -15.91
N VAL A 82 -42.74 15.11 -16.91
CA VAL A 82 -42.88 14.65 -18.30
C VAL A 82 -41.57 14.03 -18.79
N TRP A 83 -41.67 12.91 -19.51
CA TRP A 83 -40.55 12.30 -20.22
C TRP A 83 -40.22 13.11 -21.47
N GLN A 84 -38.96 13.49 -21.64
CA GLN A 84 -38.46 14.00 -22.91
C GLN A 84 -38.06 12.81 -23.79
N ALA A 85 -38.49 12.82 -25.05
CA ALA A 85 -38.31 11.70 -25.97
C ALA A 85 -37.66 12.16 -27.27
N TRP A 86 -36.66 11.40 -27.75
CA TRP A 86 -35.97 11.61 -29.00
C TRP A 86 -35.99 10.31 -29.81
N PRO A 87 -36.41 10.32 -31.09
CA PRO A 87 -36.43 9.10 -31.91
C PRO A 87 -35.02 8.51 -32.06
N LEU A 88 -34.94 7.19 -32.19
CA LEU A 88 -33.69 6.49 -32.44
C LEU A 88 -33.30 6.66 -33.91
N ASP A 89 -32.57 7.74 -34.21
CA ASP A 89 -32.12 8.09 -35.56
C ASP A 89 -30.63 7.72 -35.76
N PRO A 90 -30.29 6.88 -36.76
CA PRO A 90 -28.90 6.51 -37.02
C PRO A 90 -28.00 7.68 -37.47
N SER A 91 -28.54 8.83 -37.86
CA SER A 91 -27.75 10.03 -38.20
C SER A 91 -27.28 10.81 -36.96
N TRP A 92 -27.83 10.52 -35.78
CA TRP A 92 -27.49 11.22 -34.54
C TRP A 92 -26.36 10.52 -33.78
N SER A 93 -25.60 11.31 -33.01
CA SER A 93 -24.48 10.81 -32.21
C SER A 93 -24.58 11.23 -30.75
N LEU A 94 -24.27 10.31 -29.84
CA LEU A 94 -24.03 10.62 -28.43
C LEU A 94 -22.55 10.90 -28.21
N ARG A 95 -22.22 12.15 -27.88
CA ARG A 95 -20.86 12.57 -27.55
C ARG A 95 -20.72 12.73 -26.06
N HIS A 96 -19.58 12.33 -25.51
CA HIS A 96 -19.30 12.50 -24.10
C HIS A 96 -17.97 13.21 -23.87
N HIS A 97 -17.93 14.05 -22.83
CA HIS A 97 -16.74 14.78 -22.42
C HIS A 97 -16.66 14.82 -20.90
N ASP A 98 -15.46 14.67 -20.33
CA ASP A 98 -15.21 14.88 -18.90
C ASP A 98 -14.52 16.23 -18.69
N HIS A 99 -15.01 16.99 -17.72
CA HIS A 99 -14.34 18.15 -17.20
C HIS A 99 -14.31 18.14 -15.67
N ALA A 100 -13.10 17.99 -15.11
CA ALA A 100 -12.83 18.14 -13.68
C ALA A 100 -13.68 17.24 -12.76
N GLY A 101 -14.05 16.03 -13.22
CA GLY A 101 -14.82 15.06 -12.43
C GLY A 101 -16.33 15.12 -12.67
N VAL A 102 -16.79 16.02 -13.55
CA VAL A 102 -18.16 16.05 -14.07
C VAL A 102 -18.15 15.61 -15.53
N GLY A 103 -18.83 14.51 -15.80
CA GLY A 103 -19.11 14.04 -17.14
C GLY A 103 -20.28 14.79 -17.76
N THR A 104 -20.15 15.09 -19.04
CA THR A 104 -21.19 15.65 -19.91
C THR A 104 -21.51 14.63 -21.00
N LEU A 105 -22.81 14.43 -21.25
CA LEU A 105 -23.33 13.60 -22.34
C LEU A 105 -24.21 14.48 -23.21
N GLU A 106 -23.89 14.54 -24.50
CA GLU A 106 -24.56 15.38 -25.49
C GLU A 106 -25.16 14.53 -26.60
N LEU A 107 -26.44 14.74 -26.91
CA LEU A 107 -27.05 14.22 -28.13
C LEU A 107 -26.91 15.28 -29.23
N VAL A 108 -26.34 14.91 -30.37
CA VAL A 108 -25.95 15.84 -31.45
C VAL A 108 -26.42 15.33 -32.81
N ASP A 109 -26.98 16.22 -33.62
CA ASP A 109 -27.33 16.00 -35.04
C ASP A 109 -26.42 16.82 -35.98
N GLU A 110 -26.72 16.82 -37.28
CA GLU A 110 -25.97 17.61 -38.28
C GLU A 110 -26.12 19.15 -38.10
N ARG A 111 -27.15 19.61 -37.37
CA ARG A 111 -27.50 21.03 -37.20
C ARG A 111 -27.04 21.59 -35.84
N GLY A 112 -26.72 20.75 -34.86
CA GLY A 112 -26.21 21.16 -33.55
C GLY A 112 -26.53 20.19 -32.42
N ARG A 113 -26.49 20.69 -31.19
CA ARG A 113 -26.77 19.91 -29.97
C ARG A 113 -28.27 19.87 -29.68
N LEU A 114 -28.83 18.67 -29.59
CA LEU A 114 -30.24 18.41 -29.29
C LEU A 114 -30.51 18.34 -27.78
N ALA A 115 -29.63 17.71 -27.01
CA ALA A 115 -29.78 17.55 -25.57
C ALA A 115 -28.44 17.48 -24.84
N LEU A 116 -28.44 17.81 -23.55
CA LEU A 116 -27.26 17.83 -22.68
C LEU A 116 -27.63 17.27 -21.30
N TRP A 117 -26.84 16.31 -20.83
CA TRP A 117 -26.94 15.75 -19.48
C TRP A 117 -25.58 15.79 -18.78
N ARG A 118 -25.62 15.84 -17.44
CA ARG A 118 -24.44 15.86 -16.59
C ARG A 118 -24.49 14.75 -15.56
N TYR A 119 -23.33 14.23 -15.20
CA TYR A 119 -23.20 13.17 -14.21
C TYR A 119 -21.84 13.24 -13.52
N THR A 120 -21.70 12.71 -12.31
CA THR A 120 -20.38 12.60 -11.67
C THR A 120 -19.58 11.44 -12.23
N ILE A 121 -18.25 11.54 -12.22
CA ILE A 121 -17.37 10.53 -12.83
C ILE A 121 -17.55 9.11 -12.27
N GLY A 122 -18.12 8.95 -11.07
CA GLY A 122 -18.47 7.64 -10.50
C GLY A 122 -19.42 6.84 -11.40
N HIS A 123 -20.25 7.53 -12.18
CA HIS A 123 -21.21 6.94 -13.12
C HIS A 123 -20.64 6.73 -14.54
N HIS A 124 -19.38 7.10 -14.80
CA HIS A 124 -18.78 7.10 -16.14
C HIS A 124 -18.75 5.71 -16.81
N ALA A 125 -18.50 4.65 -16.04
CA ALA A 125 -18.51 3.28 -16.59
C ALA A 125 -19.91 2.87 -17.08
N THR A 126 -20.97 3.26 -16.36
CA THR A 126 -22.36 3.02 -16.76
C THR A 126 -22.76 3.88 -17.95
N MET A 127 -22.26 5.13 -18.01
CA MET A 127 -22.46 6.03 -19.15
C MET A 127 -21.85 5.47 -20.44
N LEU A 128 -20.59 5.01 -20.41
CA LEU A 128 -19.93 4.45 -21.60
C LEU A 128 -20.71 3.25 -22.17
N ARG A 129 -21.28 2.40 -21.31
CA ARG A 129 -22.16 1.30 -21.75
C ARG A 129 -23.43 1.80 -22.42
N PHE A 130 -24.00 2.89 -21.91
CA PHE A 130 -25.17 3.50 -22.49
C PHE A 130 -24.88 4.03 -23.91
N VAL A 131 -23.71 4.64 -24.10
CA VAL A 131 -23.24 5.09 -25.42
C VAL A 131 -22.97 3.90 -26.34
N GLU A 132 -22.33 2.84 -25.86
CA GLU A 132 -22.08 1.61 -26.63
C GLU A 132 -23.40 0.96 -27.08
N ALA A 133 -24.40 0.90 -26.19
CA ALA A 133 -25.74 0.40 -26.52
C ALA A 133 -26.43 1.25 -27.59
N TRP A 134 -26.30 2.58 -27.53
CA TRP A 134 -26.80 3.51 -28.55
C TRP A 134 -26.14 3.26 -29.90
N GLU A 135 -24.81 3.27 -29.95
CA GLU A 135 -24.05 3.08 -31.19
C GLU A 135 -24.40 1.76 -31.86
N ARG A 136 -24.51 0.69 -31.06
CA ARG A 136 -24.93 -0.62 -31.55
C ARG A 136 -26.36 -0.62 -32.09
N ALA A 137 -27.31 -0.02 -31.37
CA ALA A 137 -28.70 0.07 -31.82
C ALA A 137 -28.78 0.83 -33.16
N CYS A 138 -28.02 1.91 -33.32
CA CYS A 138 -27.91 2.64 -34.59
C CYS A 138 -27.30 1.78 -35.71
N VAL A 139 -26.29 0.96 -35.42
CA VAL A 139 -25.70 0.03 -36.41
C VAL A 139 -26.70 -1.06 -36.80
N GLU A 140 -27.38 -1.69 -35.83
CA GLU A 140 -28.38 -2.72 -36.07
C GLU A 140 -29.54 -2.18 -36.92
N LEU A 141 -29.99 -0.95 -36.67
CA LEU A 141 -30.98 -0.25 -37.49
C LEU A 141 -30.48 0.03 -38.93
N ARG A 142 -29.23 0.44 -39.12
CA ARG A 142 -28.63 0.62 -40.46
C ARG A 142 -28.54 -0.69 -41.24
N GLU A 143 -28.35 -1.81 -40.54
CA GLU A 143 -28.34 -3.15 -41.11
C GLU A 143 -29.74 -3.76 -41.29
N GLY A 144 -30.81 -3.04 -40.94
CA GLY A 144 -32.20 -3.51 -41.04
C GLY A 144 -32.58 -4.57 -39.99
N LYS A 145 -31.82 -4.70 -38.90
CA LYS A 145 -32.08 -5.62 -37.78
C LYS A 145 -32.78 -4.88 -36.64
N ALA A 146 -33.65 -5.59 -35.91
CA ALA A 146 -34.24 -5.06 -34.68
C ALA A 146 -33.18 -4.98 -33.58
N PRO A 147 -33.04 -3.84 -32.87
CA PRO A 147 -32.09 -3.70 -31.77
C PRO A 147 -32.29 -4.73 -30.66
N THR A 148 -31.22 -5.30 -30.11
CA THR A 148 -31.30 -6.34 -29.06
C THR A 148 -30.67 -5.92 -27.72
N PRO A 149 -31.21 -6.38 -26.56
CA PRO A 149 -30.65 -6.03 -25.24
C PRO A 149 -29.30 -6.69 -24.96
N ILE A 150 -28.42 -5.98 -24.25
CA ILE A 150 -27.12 -6.51 -23.81
C ILE A 150 -27.27 -7.15 -22.43
N ALA A 151 -27.32 -8.48 -22.36
CA ALA A 151 -27.26 -9.22 -21.10
C ALA A 151 -25.80 -9.65 -20.80
N ARG A 152 -25.09 -8.89 -19.96
CA ARG A 152 -23.86 -9.37 -19.29
C ARG A 152 -24.02 -9.21 -17.77
N PRO A 153 -23.61 -10.20 -16.96
CA PRO A 153 -23.62 -10.07 -15.51
C PRO A 153 -22.72 -8.92 -15.07
N LEU A 154 -23.19 -8.11 -14.12
CA LEU A 154 -22.51 -6.92 -13.63
C LEU A 154 -22.06 -7.15 -12.18
N CYS A 155 -20.92 -6.57 -11.82
CA CYS A 155 -20.51 -6.54 -10.43
C CYS A 155 -21.38 -5.60 -9.59
N ALA A 156 -21.76 -6.03 -8.38
CA ALA A 156 -22.55 -5.23 -7.44
C ALA A 156 -21.84 -3.97 -6.90
N SER A 157 -20.50 -3.92 -6.94
CA SER A 157 -19.71 -2.81 -6.38
C SER A 157 -19.21 -1.84 -7.47
N CYS A 158 -18.50 -2.32 -8.49
CA CYS A 158 -17.95 -1.49 -9.58
C CYS A 158 -18.94 -1.25 -10.73
N GLY A 159 -20.01 -2.06 -10.83
CA GLY A 159 -20.90 -2.10 -11.98
C GLY A 159 -20.22 -2.57 -13.27
N ALA A 160 -18.97 -3.05 -13.26
CA ALA A 160 -18.28 -3.51 -14.47
C ALA A 160 -18.84 -4.86 -14.97
N PRO A 161 -18.82 -5.12 -16.30
CA PRO A 161 -19.21 -6.43 -16.83
C PRO A 161 -18.24 -7.49 -16.33
N LEU A 162 -18.80 -8.54 -15.73
CA LEU A 162 -18.04 -9.71 -15.30
C LEU A 162 -17.67 -10.54 -16.53
N PRO A 163 -16.43 -11.07 -16.60
CA PRO A 163 -16.06 -12.08 -17.58
C PRO A 163 -17.07 -13.24 -17.61
N PRO A 164 -17.31 -13.86 -18.77
CA PRO A 164 -18.22 -15.00 -18.87
C PRO A 164 -17.74 -16.14 -17.94
N GLY A 165 -18.55 -16.49 -16.94
CA GLY A 165 -18.28 -17.57 -15.97
C GLY A 165 -17.61 -17.14 -14.65
N SER A 166 -17.37 -15.85 -14.40
CA SER A 166 -16.79 -15.37 -13.13
C SER A 166 -17.77 -14.53 -12.30
N GLU A 167 -17.82 -14.76 -10.98
CA GLU A 167 -18.61 -13.96 -10.03
C GLU A 167 -17.83 -12.75 -9.45
N GLU A 168 -16.51 -12.67 -9.70
CA GLU A 168 -15.60 -11.70 -9.08
C GLU A 168 -15.21 -10.55 -10.05
N CYS A 169 -15.21 -9.28 -9.58
CA CYS A 169 -14.88 -8.11 -10.42
C CYS A 169 -13.37 -7.86 -10.41
N PRO A 170 -12.66 -8.06 -11.54
CA PRO A 170 -11.21 -7.82 -11.60
C PRO A 170 -10.80 -6.36 -11.42
N ARG A 171 -11.76 -5.42 -11.43
CA ARG A 171 -11.53 -4.00 -11.09
C ARG A 171 -11.75 -3.69 -9.60
N CYS A 172 -12.68 -4.36 -8.93
CA CYS A 172 -12.93 -4.20 -7.49
C CYS A 172 -11.88 -4.93 -6.67
N ASP A 173 -11.52 -6.12 -7.13
CA ASP A 173 -10.44 -6.91 -6.55
C ASP A 173 -9.10 -6.37 -7.07
N GLY A 174 -8.80 -5.14 -6.66
CA GLY A 174 -7.55 -4.45 -6.90
C GLY A 174 -6.43 -5.05 -6.05
N GLU A 175 -6.05 -6.29 -6.33
CA GLU A 175 -4.77 -6.93 -6.07
C GLU A 175 -4.90 -8.39 -6.51
N SER A 176 -4.18 -8.78 -7.57
CA SER A 176 -4.17 -10.14 -8.11
C SER A 176 -4.08 -11.19 -6.99
N THR A 177 -5.17 -11.91 -6.78
CA THR A 177 -5.44 -12.92 -5.75
C THR A 177 -4.75 -14.26 -6.03
N GLU A 178 -3.66 -14.28 -6.79
CA GLU A 178 -2.86 -15.49 -6.91
C GLU A 178 -1.98 -15.63 -5.67
N ALA A 179 -2.25 -16.69 -4.90
CA ALA A 179 -1.44 -17.08 -3.75
C ALA A 179 0.05 -17.04 -4.16
N PRO A 180 0.90 -16.29 -3.44
CA PRO A 180 2.29 -16.09 -3.81
C PRO A 180 2.96 -17.45 -3.97
N SER A 181 3.58 -17.69 -5.13
CA SER A 181 4.32 -18.92 -5.36
C SER A 181 5.41 -19.06 -4.29
N THR A 182 5.53 -20.24 -3.69
CA THR A 182 6.63 -20.54 -2.76
C THR A 182 8.01 -20.43 -3.44
N TRP A 183 8.03 -20.43 -4.78
CA TRP A 183 9.20 -20.16 -5.59
C TRP A 183 9.83 -18.79 -5.33
N THR A 184 9.06 -17.80 -4.87
CA THR A 184 9.58 -16.48 -4.49
C THR A 184 10.63 -16.57 -3.37
N LEU A 185 10.53 -17.57 -2.48
CA LEU A 185 11.53 -17.78 -1.42
C LEU A 185 12.91 -18.15 -1.96
N PHE A 186 13.00 -18.79 -3.13
CA PHE A 186 14.31 -19.07 -3.75
C PHE A 186 15.05 -17.80 -4.15
N ARG A 187 14.34 -16.68 -4.39
CA ARG A 187 14.99 -15.40 -4.67
C ARG A 187 15.76 -14.85 -3.47
N LEU A 188 15.41 -15.25 -2.25
CA LEU A 188 16.17 -14.94 -1.03
C LEU A 188 17.59 -15.54 -1.08
N TRP A 189 17.83 -16.55 -1.93
CA TRP A 189 19.16 -17.12 -2.14
C TRP A 189 20.19 -16.06 -2.56
N ARG A 190 19.77 -15.02 -3.29
CA ARG A 190 20.64 -13.90 -3.67
C ARG A 190 21.30 -13.26 -2.43
N PHE A 191 20.53 -13.10 -1.36
CA PHE A 191 20.97 -12.52 -0.09
C PHE A 191 21.62 -13.56 0.84
N ALA A 192 21.29 -14.85 0.68
CA ALA A 192 21.91 -15.94 1.44
C ALA A 192 23.31 -16.34 0.91
N ARG A 193 23.61 -16.07 -0.37
CA ARG A 193 24.85 -16.47 -1.05
C ARG A 193 26.15 -16.05 -0.32
N PRO A 194 26.28 -14.82 0.22
CA PRO A 194 27.48 -14.42 0.99
C PRO A 194 27.72 -15.29 2.23
N TYR A 195 26.65 -15.84 2.82
CA TYR A 195 26.68 -16.61 4.06
C TYR A 195 26.67 -18.14 3.85
N ARG A 196 26.87 -18.62 2.62
CA ARG A 196 26.79 -20.05 2.25
C ARG A 196 27.61 -21.00 3.13
N TRP A 197 28.77 -20.58 3.61
CA TRP A 197 29.61 -21.41 4.48
C TRP A 197 29.09 -21.50 5.91
N GLN A 198 28.49 -20.42 6.41
CA GLN A 198 27.83 -20.42 7.72
C GLN A 198 26.53 -21.23 7.66
N LEU A 199 25.79 -21.16 6.55
CA LEU A 199 24.63 -22.03 6.29
C LEU A 199 25.02 -23.50 6.19
N LEU A 200 26.11 -23.83 5.48
CA LEU A 200 26.62 -25.19 5.41
C LEU A 200 27.07 -25.68 6.80
N GLY A 201 27.77 -24.85 7.57
CA GLY A 201 28.13 -25.13 8.95
C GLY A 201 26.91 -25.38 9.84
N GLY A 202 25.87 -24.54 9.73
CA GLY A 202 24.60 -24.72 10.40
C GLY A 202 23.88 -26.02 10.01
N PHE A 203 23.91 -26.39 8.72
CA PHE A 203 23.35 -27.66 8.24
C PHE A 203 24.12 -28.87 8.80
N LEU A 204 25.45 -28.84 8.78
CA LEU A 204 26.28 -29.92 9.35
C LEU A 204 26.09 -30.04 10.87
N LEU A 205 25.99 -28.92 11.59
CA LEU A 205 25.65 -28.91 13.01
C LEU A 205 24.23 -29.42 13.26
N THR A 206 23.30 -29.15 12.35
CA THR A 206 21.95 -29.73 12.41
C THR A 206 22.00 -31.25 12.31
N LEU A 207 22.74 -31.78 11.33
CA LEU A 207 22.93 -33.21 11.15
C LEU A 207 23.59 -33.85 12.39
N ALA A 208 24.65 -33.23 12.91
CA ALA A 208 25.38 -33.72 14.08
C ALA A 208 24.53 -33.65 15.36
N ALA A 209 23.83 -32.54 15.61
CA ALA A 209 22.95 -32.37 16.77
C ALA A 209 21.80 -33.39 16.73
N THR A 210 21.19 -33.58 15.56
CA THR A 210 20.13 -34.57 15.32
C THR A 210 20.63 -35.98 15.65
N ALA A 211 21.78 -36.38 15.09
CA ALA A 211 22.40 -37.67 15.37
C ALA A 211 22.70 -37.85 16.86
N ALA A 212 23.30 -36.85 17.52
CA ALA A 212 23.59 -36.89 18.95
C ALA A 212 22.32 -37.07 19.78
N THR A 213 21.21 -36.43 19.39
CA THR A 213 19.95 -36.60 20.13
C THR A 213 19.40 -38.02 20.02
N LEU A 214 19.70 -38.79 18.97
CA LEU A 214 19.22 -40.16 18.74
C LEU A 214 19.99 -41.23 19.51
N VAL A 215 21.14 -40.90 20.11
CA VAL A 215 21.98 -41.85 20.88
C VAL A 215 21.35 -42.33 22.20
N PRO A 216 20.73 -41.47 23.04
CA PRO A 216 20.24 -41.89 24.35
C PRO A 216 19.24 -43.05 24.35
N PRO A 217 18.20 -43.11 23.49
CA PRO A 217 17.31 -44.27 23.44
C PRO A 217 18.03 -45.58 23.10
N TYR A 218 19.04 -45.54 22.23
CA TYR A 218 19.85 -46.73 21.92
C TYR A 218 20.63 -47.21 23.14
N LEU A 219 21.23 -46.28 23.90
CA LEU A 219 21.97 -46.59 25.13
C LEU A 219 21.06 -47.05 26.29
N THR A 220 19.76 -46.77 26.24
CA THR A 220 18.81 -47.31 27.23
C THR A 220 18.49 -48.80 27.03
N MET A 221 18.71 -49.36 25.83
CA MET A 221 18.53 -50.80 25.59
C MET A 221 19.46 -51.67 26.47
N PRO A 222 20.80 -51.53 26.41
CA PRO A 222 21.69 -52.35 27.25
C PRO A 222 21.54 -52.03 28.74
N LEU A 223 21.15 -50.81 29.10
CA LEU A 223 20.87 -50.48 30.51
C LEU A 223 19.67 -51.28 31.06
N MET A 224 18.66 -51.54 30.24
CA MET A 224 17.54 -52.41 30.63
C MET A 224 17.95 -53.89 30.61
N ASP A 225 18.53 -54.35 29.50
CA ASP A 225 18.76 -55.78 29.24
C ASP A 225 19.98 -56.36 29.99
N GLU A 226 21.05 -55.59 30.20
CA GLU A 226 22.30 -56.07 30.81
C GLU A 226 22.43 -55.69 32.29
N VAL A 227 21.65 -54.72 32.78
CA VAL A 227 21.77 -54.22 34.17
C VAL A 227 20.50 -54.46 34.98
N LEU A 228 19.37 -53.89 34.56
CA LEU A 228 18.16 -53.86 35.38
C LEU A 228 17.48 -55.24 35.47
N ILE A 229 17.35 -55.95 34.34
CA ILE A 229 16.71 -57.27 34.31
C ILE A 229 17.57 -58.36 34.98
N PRO A 230 18.90 -58.45 34.73
CA PRO A 230 19.76 -59.39 35.45
C PRO A 230 19.78 -59.14 36.97
N TYR A 231 19.68 -57.88 37.41
CA TYR A 231 19.55 -57.54 38.83
C TYR A 231 18.23 -58.05 39.44
N GLN A 232 17.11 -57.92 38.72
CA GLN A 232 15.83 -58.49 39.15
C GLN A 232 15.89 -60.02 39.25
N ASN A 233 16.70 -60.68 38.41
CA ASN A 233 16.94 -62.12 38.44
C ASN A 233 18.02 -62.55 39.47
N GLY A 234 18.49 -61.63 40.33
CA GLY A 234 19.36 -61.93 41.46
C GLY A 234 20.87 -61.74 41.22
N GLN A 235 21.30 -61.22 40.06
CA GLN A 235 22.71 -60.89 39.82
C GLN A 235 23.10 -59.54 40.44
N PRO A 236 24.32 -59.37 40.98
CA PRO A 236 24.78 -58.08 41.49
C PRO A 236 24.98 -57.08 40.34
N ILE A 237 24.62 -55.81 40.58
CA ILE A 237 24.84 -54.73 39.62
C ILE A 237 26.34 -54.48 39.46
N ASP A 238 26.84 -54.61 38.22
CA ASP A 238 28.18 -54.14 37.88
C ASP A 238 28.21 -52.61 37.87
N ARG A 239 28.81 -52.04 38.93
CA ARG A 239 28.92 -50.60 39.11
C ARG A 239 29.72 -49.93 37.98
N ALA A 240 30.71 -50.61 37.40
CA ALA A 240 31.53 -50.06 36.31
C ALA A 240 30.73 -49.93 35.00
N LEU A 241 29.94 -50.96 34.65
CA LEU A 241 29.04 -50.91 33.49
C LEU A 241 27.97 -49.82 33.64
N VAL A 242 27.32 -49.72 34.80
CA VAL A 242 26.30 -48.68 35.05
C VAL A 242 26.88 -47.28 34.98
N THR A 243 28.02 -47.05 35.63
CA THR A 243 28.70 -45.75 35.57
C THR A 243 29.17 -45.40 34.15
N GLY A 244 29.59 -46.40 33.37
CA GLY A 244 29.91 -46.26 31.95
C GLY A 244 28.70 -45.81 31.11
N TYR A 245 27.57 -46.52 31.19
CA TYR A 245 26.36 -46.19 30.43
C TYR A 245 25.73 -44.85 30.86
N LEU A 246 25.64 -44.58 32.16
CA LEU A 246 25.14 -43.30 32.67
C LEU A 246 26.08 -42.14 32.31
N GLY A 247 27.40 -42.36 32.35
CA GLY A 247 28.40 -41.40 31.88
C GLY A 247 28.29 -41.12 30.38
N ALA A 248 28.06 -42.16 29.57
CA ALA A 248 27.84 -42.04 28.13
C ALA A 248 26.53 -41.30 27.81
N LEU A 249 25.45 -41.55 28.56
CA LEU A 249 24.18 -40.82 28.44
C LEU A 249 24.36 -39.32 28.77
N LEU A 250 25.07 -39.00 29.86
CA LEU A 250 25.37 -37.62 30.22
C LEU A 250 26.25 -36.94 29.15
N ALA A 251 27.29 -37.62 28.66
CA ALA A 251 28.16 -37.12 27.60
C ALA A 251 27.36 -36.85 26.31
N ALA A 252 26.49 -37.78 25.89
CA ALA A 252 25.62 -37.62 24.73
C ALA A 252 24.66 -36.43 24.91
N ALA A 253 24.08 -36.25 26.10
CA ALA A 253 23.21 -35.12 26.40
C ALA A 253 23.96 -33.78 26.33
N LEU A 254 25.18 -33.70 26.90
CA LEU A 254 26.02 -32.49 26.84
C LEU A 254 26.46 -32.16 25.41
N VAL A 255 26.83 -33.17 24.62
CA VAL A 255 27.18 -32.99 23.20
C VAL A 255 25.97 -32.52 22.39
N ALA A 256 24.80 -33.16 22.57
CA ALA A 256 23.57 -32.75 21.92
C ALA A 256 23.18 -31.30 22.28
N TRP A 257 23.32 -30.93 23.56
CA TRP A 257 23.08 -29.57 24.03
C TRP A 257 24.05 -28.56 23.39
N ALA A 258 25.36 -28.84 23.41
CA ALA A 258 26.37 -27.94 22.86
C ALA A 258 26.21 -27.75 21.34
N LEU A 259 25.97 -28.84 20.61
CA LEU A 259 25.70 -28.80 19.17
C LEU A 259 24.38 -28.08 18.86
N GLY A 260 23.34 -28.33 19.64
CA GLY A 260 22.04 -27.67 19.51
C GLY A 260 22.15 -26.16 19.73
N TRP A 261 22.90 -25.73 20.76
CA TRP A 261 23.18 -24.33 21.03
C TRP A 261 23.99 -23.69 19.89
N ALA A 262 25.10 -24.30 19.48
CA ALA A 262 25.96 -23.77 18.41
C ALA A 262 25.20 -23.63 17.09
N ARG A 263 24.38 -24.63 16.75
CA ARG A 263 23.49 -24.63 15.58
C ARG A 263 22.52 -23.46 15.60
N THR A 264 21.77 -23.32 16.70
CA THR A 264 20.75 -22.26 16.84
C THR A 264 21.40 -20.88 16.80
N TYR A 265 22.56 -20.71 17.45
CA TYR A 265 23.30 -19.45 17.46
C TYR A 265 23.80 -19.05 16.07
N ILE A 266 24.50 -19.95 15.36
CA ILE A 266 25.05 -19.64 14.03
C ILE A 266 23.93 -19.27 13.05
N LEU A 267 22.80 -19.97 13.09
CA LEU A 267 21.75 -19.75 12.11
C LEU A 267 20.85 -18.55 12.44
N ALA A 268 20.67 -18.23 13.73
CA ALA A 268 20.11 -16.95 14.15
C ALA A 268 20.97 -15.78 13.65
N LEU A 269 22.29 -15.86 13.81
CA LEU A 269 23.21 -14.84 13.30
C LEU A 269 23.12 -14.66 11.77
N VAL A 270 23.11 -15.76 11.02
CA VAL A 270 23.01 -15.69 9.55
C VAL A 270 21.67 -15.10 9.12
N SER A 271 20.57 -15.50 9.75
CA SER A 271 19.24 -15.03 9.38
C SER A 271 19.06 -13.54 9.63
N GLU A 272 19.57 -13.02 10.75
CA GLU A 272 19.50 -11.57 11.02
C GLU A 272 20.37 -10.76 10.05
N ARG A 273 21.52 -11.30 9.62
CA ARG A 273 22.35 -10.67 8.59
C ARG A 273 21.66 -10.63 7.23
N ILE A 274 21.03 -11.73 6.81
CA ILE A 274 20.21 -11.78 5.59
C ILE A 274 19.08 -10.75 5.68
N GLY A 275 18.42 -10.66 6.83
CA GLY A 275 17.38 -9.66 7.07
C GLY A 275 17.88 -8.22 7.00
N ALA A 276 19.02 -7.93 7.62
CA ALA A 276 19.66 -6.63 7.55
C ALA A 276 19.96 -6.22 6.09
N ASP A 277 20.56 -7.12 5.30
CA ASP A 277 20.82 -6.88 3.88
C ASP A 277 19.54 -6.65 3.07
N LEU A 278 18.48 -7.42 3.36
CA LEU A 278 17.18 -7.26 2.72
C LEU A 278 16.54 -5.90 3.06
N ARG A 279 16.55 -5.49 4.34
CA ARG A 279 16.03 -4.18 4.78
C ARG A 279 16.81 -3.04 4.13
N THR A 280 18.15 -3.10 4.16
CA THR A 280 19.03 -2.08 3.58
C THR A 280 18.81 -1.96 2.08
N SER A 281 18.88 -3.07 1.33
CA SER A 281 18.69 -3.05 -0.13
C SER A 281 17.29 -2.58 -0.53
N THR A 282 16.25 -2.95 0.22
CA THR A 282 14.88 -2.48 -0.04
C THR A 282 14.73 -1.00 0.25
N TYR A 283 15.33 -0.51 1.34
CA TYR A 283 15.30 0.90 1.71
C TYR A 283 16.05 1.76 0.69
N GLU A 284 17.26 1.37 0.30
CA GLU A 284 18.05 2.04 -0.73
C GLU A 284 17.31 2.07 -2.08
N HIS A 285 16.68 0.96 -2.47
CA HIS A 285 15.87 0.91 -3.69
C HIS A 285 14.65 1.83 -3.60
N LEU A 286 13.93 1.85 -2.48
CA LEU A 286 12.81 2.77 -2.27
C LEU A 286 13.21 4.24 -2.46
N LEU A 287 14.39 4.64 -1.98
CA LEU A 287 14.90 6.01 -2.15
C LEU A 287 15.22 6.35 -3.62
N SER A 288 15.43 5.35 -4.47
CA SER A 288 15.65 5.52 -5.91
C SER A 288 14.35 5.64 -6.73
N LEU A 289 13.19 5.29 -6.14
CA LEU A 289 11.91 5.32 -6.83
C LEU A 289 11.39 6.75 -7.02
N SER A 290 10.62 6.95 -8.09
CA SER A 290 10.00 8.24 -8.42
C SER A 290 8.89 8.64 -7.44
N LEU A 291 8.53 9.94 -7.42
CA LEU A 291 7.41 10.44 -6.61
C LEU A 291 6.07 9.79 -6.96
N GLU A 292 5.89 9.33 -8.20
CA GLU A 292 4.68 8.64 -8.65
C GLU A 292 4.41 7.39 -7.82
N TYR A 293 5.45 6.62 -7.52
CA TYR A 293 5.36 5.40 -6.73
C TYR A 293 4.78 5.69 -5.33
N PHE A 294 5.23 6.78 -4.70
CA PHE A 294 4.76 7.18 -3.38
C PHE A 294 3.33 7.76 -3.42
N GLY A 295 2.91 8.39 -4.52
CA GLY A 295 1.56 8.93 -4.66
C GLY A 295 0.45 7.87 -4.64
N GLY A 296 0.76 6.64 -5.07
CA GLY A 296 -0.19 5.52 -5.11
C GLY A 296 -0.16 4.59 -3.88
N LYS A 297 0.72 4.84 -2.91
CA LYS A 297 0.96 3.92 -1.77
C LYS A 297 0.81 4.64 -0.43
N ARG A 298 0.31 3.91 0.57
CA ARG A 298 0.22 4.43 1.95
C ARG A 298 1.57 4.27 2.64
N THR A 299 2.04 5.31 3.33
CA THR A 299 3.32 5.26 4.06
C THR A 299 3.39 4.12 5.07
N GLY A 300 2.29 3.83 5.78
CA GLY A 300 2.22 2.72 6.73
C GLY A 300 2.40 1.33 6.09
N ASP A 301 1.92 1.13 4.86
CA ASP A 301 2.13 -0.13 4.11
C ASP A 301 3.63 -0.31 3.79
N LEU A 302 4.30 0.75 3.31
CA LEU A 302 5.74 0.71 3.04
C LEU A 302 6.56 0.42 4.31
N MET A 303 6.21 1.03 5.45
CA MET A 303 6.87 0.78 6.73
C MET A 303 6.66 -0.67 7.20
N ALA A 304 5.43 -1.20 7.08
CA ALA A 304 5.12 -2.58 7.45
C ALA A 304 5.89 -3.60 6.58
N ARG A 305 6.06 -3.31 5.27
CA ARG A 305 6.85 -4.14 4.35
C ARG A 305 8.33 -4.21 4.73
N ILE A 306 8.95 -3.09 5.11
CA ILE A 306 10.36 -3.09 5.50
C ILE A 306 10.56 -3.71 6.90
N GLY A 307 9.68 -3.42 7.84
CA GLY A 307 9.76 -3.91 9.22
C GLY A 307 9.18 -5.32 9.38
N ALA A 308 7.86 -5.40 9.55
CA ALA A 308 7.17 -6.62 9.96
C ALA A 308 7.28 -7.77 8.94
N GLU A 309 7.25 -7.48 7.63
CA GLU A 309 7.40 -8.54 6.62
C GLU A 309 8.83 -9.11 6.60
N THR A 310 9.86 -8.27 6.73
CA THR A 310 11.25 -8.74 6.83
C THR A 310 11.48 -9.56 8.09
N ASP A 311 10.92 -9.13 9.24
CA ASP A 311 11.00 -9.90 10.49
C ASP A 311 10.38 -11.28 10.35
N ARG A 312 9.23 -11.41 9.67
CA ARG A 312 8.61 -12.72 9.39
C ARG A 312 9.52 -13.60 8.53
N ILE A 313 10.22 -13.03 7.55
CA ILE A 313 11.19 -13.77 6.73
C ILE A 313 12.38 -14.23 7.58
N ASN A 314 12.90 -13.37 8.48
CA ASN A 314 13.99 -13.74 9.39
C ASN A 314 13.59 -14.85 10.34
N VAL A 315 12.40 -14.78 10.93
CA VAL A 315 11.85 -15.83 11.81
C VAL A 315 11.65 -17.14 11.03
N PHE A 316 11.17 -17.06 9.79
CA PHE A 316 11.05 -18.24 8.93
C PHE A 316 12.42 -18.88 8.64
N LEU A 317 13.42 -18.10 8.25
CA LEU A 317 14.76 -18.60 7.93
C LEU A 317 15.50 -19.15 9.16
N SER A 318 15.37 -18.48 10.32
CA SER A 318 16.10 -18.83 11.54
C SER A 318 15.50 -19.98 12.34
N LEU A 319 14.17 -20.12 12.33
CA LEU A 319 13.47 -21.09 13.17
C LEU A 319 12.72 -22.11 12.33
N HIS A 320 11.74 -21.66 11.54
CA HIS A 320 10.79 -22.58 10.94
C HIS A 320 11.37 -23.45 9.81
N LEU A 321 12.20 -22.87 8.94
CA LEU A 321 12.91 -23.63 7.90
C LEU A 321 13.86 -24.64 8.53
N LEU A 322 14.50 -24.26 9.64
CA LEU A 322 15.39 -25.12 10.39
C LEU A 322 14.67 -26.29 11.06
N ASP A 323 13.59 -25.98 11.78
CA ASP A 323 12.77 -26.98 12.44
C ASP A 323 12.23 -27.94 11.40
N PHE A 324 11.75 -27.45 10.26
CA PHE A 324 11.31 -28.31 9.16
C PHE A 324 12.42 -29.23 8.64
N ALA A 325 13.61 -28.71 8.36
CA ALA A 325 14.73 -29.54 7.91
C ALA A 325 15.13 -30.58 8.97
N THR A 326 15.12 -30.18 10.24
CA THR A 326 15.40 -31.05 11.39
C THR A 326 14.33 -32.11 11.56
N ASP A 327 13.05 -31.76 11.40
CA ASP A 327 11.91 -32.65 11.54
C ASP A 327 11.93 -33.72 10.45
N VAL A 328 12.17 -33.33 9.19
CA VAL A 328 12.33 -34.27 8.07
C VAL A 328 13.52 -35.22 8.31
N LEU A 329 14.66 -34.68 8.75
CA LEU A 329 15.85 -35.48 9.04
C LEU A 329 15.62 -36.44 10.21
N MET A 330 15.00 -35.97 11.31
CA MET A 330 14.65 -36.79 12.47
C MET A 330 13.69 -37.91 12.09
N ILE A 331 12.66 -37.61 11.30
CA ILE A 331 11.69 -38.60 10.80
C ILE A 331 12.42 -39.66 9.99
N ALA A 332 13.25 -39.26 9.01
CA ALA A 332 13.99 -40.19 8.16
C ALA A 332 14.97 -41.07 8.97
N MET A 333 15.78 -40.46 9.86
CA MET A 333 16.74 -41.18 10.68
C MET A 333 16.05 -42.11 11.69
N THR A 334 14.99 -41.66 12.35
CA THR A 334 14.25 -42.46 13.33
C THR A 334 13.54 -43.63 12.64
N SER A 335 12.92 -43.42 11.47
CA SER A 335 12.36 -44.51 10.68
C SER A 335 13.42 -45.54 10.30
N ALA A 336 14.59 -45.11 9.81
CA ALA A 336 15.68 -46.02 9.47
C ALA A 336 16.15 -46.84 10.70
N ILE A 337 16.26 -46.21 11.87
CA ILE A 337 16.61 -46.89 13.13
C ILE A 337 15.53 -47.91 13.51
N LEU A 338 14.25 -47.53 13.51
CA LEU A 338 13.14 -48.43 13.87
C LEU A 338 13.11 -49.68 12.96
N PHE A 339 13.24 -49.49 11.64
CA PHE A 339 13.31 -50.61 10.69
C PHE A 339 14.57 -51.46 10.85
N SER A 340 15.69 -50.88 11.29
CA SER A 340 16.93 -51.64 11.52
C SER A 340 16.88 -52.52 12.78
N ILE A 341 16.07 -52.16 13.78
CA ILE A 341 15.93 -52.91 15.03
C ILE A 341 14.93 -54.04 14.85
N GLU A 342 13.69 -53.74 14.46
CA GLU A 342 12.65 -54.77 14.21
C GLU A 342 11.63 -54.29 13.17
N PRO A 343 11.67 -54.81 11.92
CA PRO A 343 10.83 -54.34 10.83
C PRO A 343 9.32 -54.48 11.06
N TRP A 344 8.87 -55.48 11.81
CA TRP A 344 7.45 -55.78 11.97
C TRP A 344 6.78 -54.86 12.99
N LEU A 345 7.44 -54.61 14.12
CA LEU A 345 7.10 -53.62 15.14
C LEU A 345 7.15 -52.22 14.54
N ALA A 346 8.14 -51.92 13.68
CA ALA A 346 8.20 -50.67 12.94
C ALA A 346 6.97 -50.48 12.02
N LEU A 347 6.56 -51.51 11.26
CA LEU A 347 5.39 -51.43 10.39
C LEU A 347 4.09 -51.16 11.17
N VAL A 348 3.89 -51.86 12.29
CA VAL A 348 2.74 -51.66 13.20
C VAL A 348 2.76 -50.25 13.79
N THR A 349 3.94 -49.75 14.14
CA THR A 349 4.15 -48.41 14.69
C THR A 349 3.80 -47.30 13.67
N LEU A 350 4.04 -47.53 12.38
CA LEU A 350 3.76 -46.56 11.32
C LEU A 350 2.30 -46.59 10.84
N LEU A 351 1.49 -47.57 11.28
CA LEU A 351 0.09 -47.76 10.88
C LEU A 351 -0.80 -46.52 11.14
N PRO A 352 -0.65 -45.74 12.22
CA PRO A 352 -1.45 -44.51 12.42
C PRO A 352 -1.08 -43.38 11.45
N LEU A 353 0.10 -43.41 10.81
CA LEU A 353 0.60 -42.28 10.01
C LEU A 353 -0.23 -41.95 8.77
N PRO A 354 -0.69 -42.91 7.94
CA PRO A 354 -1.57 -42.61 6.82
C PRO A 354 -2.86 -41.90 7.26
N PHE A 355 -3.40 -42.27 8.42
CA PHE A 355 -4.60 -41.64 8.97
C PHE A 355 -4.32 -40.23 9.51
N ILE A 356 -3.19 -40.03 10.22
CA ILE A 356 -2.72 -38.69 10.62
C ILE A 356 -2.52 -37.79 9.39
N ALA A 357 -1.82 -38.30 8.35
CA ALA A 357 -1.55 -37.57 7.12
C ALA A 357 -2.84 -37.21 6.37
N TRP A 358 -3.80 -38.13 6.27
CA TRP A 358 -5.12 -37.87 5.70
C TRP A 358 -5.88 -36.79 6.46
N MET A 359 -5.88 -36.86 7.80
CA MET A 359 -6.54 -35.86 8.64
C MET A 359 -5.88 -34.47 8.49
N ILE A 360 -4.54 -34.39 8.50
CA ILE A 360 -3.80 -33.16 8.21
C ILE A 360 -4.23 -32.59 6.87
N HIS A 361 -4.28 -33.42 5.81
CA HIS A 361 -4.65 -32.98 4.47
C HIS A 361 -6.06 -32.37 4.42
N GLN A 362 -7.03 -33.01 5.08
CA GLN A 362 -8.42 -32.53 5.12
C GLN A 362 -8.59 -31.19 5.84
N VAL A 363 -7.83 -30.96 6.91
CA VAL A 363 -7.96 -29.75 7.73
C VAL A 363 -7.08 -28.61 7.22
N ARG A 364 -5.98 -28.92 6.51
CA ARG A 364 -4.99 -27.96 5.97
C ARG A 364 -5.64 -26.83 5.21
N ASP A 365 -6.48 -27.14 4.22
CA ASP A 365 -7.02 -26.10 3.34
C ASP A 365 -8.02 -25.22 4.09
N ARG A 366 -8.83 -25.77 5.00
CA ARG A 366 -9.74 -24.96 5.85
C ARG A 366 -8.97 -24.00 6.77
N LEU A 367 -7.88 -24.47 7.37
CA LEU A 367 -7.04 -23.63 8.23
C LEU A 367 -6.28 -22.58 7.43
N ARG A 368 -5.76 -22.92 6.24
CA ARG A 368 -5.10 -21.96 5.36
C ARG A 368 -6.02 -20.80 5.03
N HIS A 369 -7.19 -21.07 4.44
CA HIS A 369 -8.15 -20.02 4.09
C HIS A 369 -8.65 -19.27 5.34
N GLY A 370 -8.77 -19.96 6.47
CA GLY A 370 -9.11 -19.37 7.76
C GLY A 370 -8.09 -18.33 8.24
N PHE A 371 -6.81 -18.70 8.32
CA PHE A 371 -5.73 -17.80 8.74
C PHE A 371 -5.49 -16.66 7.74
N GLU A 372 -5.59 -16.93 6.44
CA GLU A 372 -5.53 -15.87 5.42
C GLU A 372 -6.69 -14.87 5.58
N LYS A 373 -7.89 -15.34 5.95
CA LYS A 373 -9.02 -14.47 6.25
C LYS A 373 -8.79 -13.65 7.52
N VAL A 374 -8.21 -14.23 8.57
CA VAL A 374 -7.84 -13.51 9.80
C VAL A 374 -6.82 -12.40 9.50
N ASP A 375 -5.78 -12.71 8.72
CA ASP A 375 -4.75 -11.73 8.34
C ASP A 375 -5.36 -10.57 7.52
N ARG A 376 -6.30 -10.86 6.60
CA ARG A 376 -7.04 -9.82 5.84
C ARG A 376 -7.87 -8.92 6.75
N ILE A 377 -8.62 -9.47 7.69
CA ILE A 377 -9.44 -8.67 8.60
C ILE A 377 -8.58 -7.87 9.58
N TRP A 378 -7.40 -8.38 9.95
CA TRP A 378 -6.44 -7.61 10.74
C TRP A 378 -5.97 -6.34 10.02
N ALA A 379 -5.90 -6.35 8.69
CA ALA A 379 -5.62 -5.16 7.90
C ALA A 379 -6.70 -4.09 8.07
N GLU A 380 -7.99 -4.45 8.26
CA GLU A 380 -9.06 -3.48 8.54
C GLU A 380 -8.84 -2.74 9.86
N VAL A 381 -8.47 -3.46 10.92
CA VAL A 381 -8.13 -2.88 12.22
C VAL A 381 -6.94 -1.93 12.10
N THR A 382 -5.91 -2.36 11.39
CA THR A 382 -4.69 -1.58 11.15
C THR A 382 -4.98 -0.35 10.28
N ASN A 383 -5.90 -0.45 9.33
CA ASN A 383 -6.33 0.67 8.48
C ASN A 383 -7.04 1.76 9.30
N VAL A 384 -7.93 1.41 10.23
CA VAL A 384 -8.57 2.40 11.12
C VAL A 384 -7.53 3.18 11.92
N LEU A 385 -6.50 2.51 12.42
CA LEU A 385 -5.39 3.16 13.14
C LEU A 385 -4.57 4.07 12.21
N SER A 386 -4.24 3.58 11.01
CA SER A 386 -3.46 4.31 10.02
C SER A 386 -4.14 5.58 9.52
N ASP A 387 -5.48 5.59 9.50
CA ASP A 387 -6.27 6.78 9.13
C ASP A 387 -6.40 7.75 10.33
N THR A 388 -6.73 7.21 11.51
CA THR A 388 -7.13 8.00 12.69
C THR A 388 -5.96 8.69 13.38
N ILE A 389 -4.81 8.02 13.52
CA ILE A 389 -3.68 8.54 14.30
C ILE A 389 -3.03 9.75 13.60
N PRO A 390 -2.70 9.71 12.29
CA PRO A 390 -2.21 10.91 11.59
C PRO A 390 -3.27 12.03 11.52
N GLY A 391 -4.55 11.67 11.47
CA GLY A 391 -5.69 12.58 11.43
C GLY A 391 -6.21 13.02 12.80
N ILE A 392 -5.50 12.76 13.90
CA ILE A 392 -6.03 12.91 15.26
C ILE A 392 -6.51 14.34 15.56
N ARG A 393 -5.86 15.35 14.96
CA ARG A 393 -6.26 16.75 15.09
C ARG A 393 -7.68 17.00 14.56
N VAL A 394 -8.07 16.36 13.46
CA VAL A 394 -9.42 16.47 12.88
C VAL A 394 -10.42 15.81 13.82
N VAL A 395 -10.11 14.61 14.30
CA VAL A 395 -10.97 13.88 15.25
C VAL A 395 -11.22 14.71 16.51
N LYS A 396 -10.17 15.35 17.05
CA LYS A 396 -10.28 16.26 18.20
C LYS A 396 -11.04 17.55 17.88
N ALA A 397 -10.77 18.18 16.73
CA ALA A 397 -11.43 19.42 16.33
C ALA A 397 -12.95 19.26 16.15
N PHE A 398 -13.39 18.09 15.67
CA PHE A 398 -14.81 17.79 15.46
C PHE A 398 -15.43 16.90 16.55
N ALA A 399 -14.72 16.67 17.67
CA ALA A 399 -15.15 15.84 18.81
C ALA A 399 -15.70 14.44 18.40
N GLN A 400 -15.05 13.79 17.43
CA GLN A 400 -15.48 12.51 16.85
C GLN A 400 -14.85 11.28 17.52
N GLU A 401 -14.23 11.39 18.71
CA GLU A 401 -13.53 10.27 19.33
C GLU A 401 -14.44 9.07 19.59
N LYS A 402 -15.70 9.30 19.97
CA LYS A 402 -16.67 8.21 20.19
C LYS A 402 -16.97 7.46 18.89
N ARG A 403 -17.06 8.18 17.76
CA ARG A 403 -17.32 7.60 16.43
C ARG A 403 -16.15 6.74 15.98
N GLU A 404 -14.92 7.27 16.06
CA GLU A 404 -13.74 6.50 15.66
C GLU A 404 -13.48 5.32 16.61
N ALA A 405 -13.74 5.47 17.92
CA ALA A 405 -13.68 4.35 18.86
C ALA A 405 -14.73 3.27 18.55
N ALA A 406 -15.93 3.64 18.10
CA ALA A 406 -16.95 2.69 17.67
C ALA A 406 -16.54 1.97 16.37
N ARG A 407 -15.97 2.68 15.41
CA ARG A 407 -15.42 2.12 14.17
C ARG A 407 -14.31 1.11 14.45
N PHE A 408 -13.39 1.44 15.36
CA PHE A 408 -12.35 0.51 15.82
C PHE A 408 -12.96 -0.71 16.52
N ARG A 409 -13.93 -0.52 17.43
CA ARG A 409 -14.62 -1.63 18.10
C ARG A 409 -15.29 -2.57 17.12
N ALA A 410 -15.98 -2.05 16.10
CA ALA A 410 -16.64 -2.86 15.08
C ALA A 410 -15.63 -3.71 14.28
N ALA A 411 -14.53 -3.09 13.83
CA ALA A 411 -13.46 -3.81 13.12
C ALA A 411 -12.81 -4.89 14.01
N ASN A 412 -12.55 -4.57 15.29
CA ASN A 412 -11.95 -5.51 16.23
C ASN A 412 -12.90 -6.66 16.60
N GLN A 413 -14.21 -6.40 16.75
CA GLN A 413 -15.21 -7.45 16.97
C GLN A 413 -15.33 -8.39 15.76
N HIS A 414 -15.23 -7.85 14.54
CA HIS A 414 -15.19 -8.68 13.34
C HIS A 414 -13.94 -9.57 13.31
N ASN A 415 -12.77 -9.01 13.66
CA ASN A 415 -11.53 -9.80 13.79
C ASN A 415 -11.69 -10.92 14.81
N LEU A 416 -12.23 -10.61 15.99
CA LEU A 416 -12.49 -11.59 17.05
C LEU A 416 -13.40 -12.73 16.57
N ALA A 417 -14.54 -12.39 15.95
CA ALA A 417 -15.51 -13.40 15.48
C ALA A 417 -14.93 -14.37 14.44
N VAL A 418 -14.02 -13.89 13.58
CA VAL A 418 -13.34 -14.76 12.61
C VAL A 418 -12.22 -15.56 13.26
N ASN A 419 -11.46 -14.95 14.17
CA ASN A 419 -10.43 -15.64 14.94
C ASN A 419 -11.03 -16.80 15.76
N ASP A 420 -12.15 -16.58 16.43
CA ASP A 420 -12.90 -17.60 17.17
C ASP A 420 -13.33 -18.77 16.29
N ARG A 421 -13.80 -18.48 15.07
CA ARG A 421 -14.21 -19.52 14.12
C ARG A 421 -13.03 -20.39 13.68
N VAL A 422 -11.86 -19.79 13.45
CA VAL A 422 -10.62 -20.51 13.09
C VAL A 422 -10.11 -21.30 14.30
N ASN A 423 -10.09 -20.68 15.48
CA ASN A 423 -9.65 -21.32 16.72
C ASN A 423 -10.52 -22.52 17.08
N ARG A 424 -11.83 -22.50 16.79
CA ARG A 424 -12.71 -23.66 17.01
C ARG A 424 -12.35 -24.86 16.13
N VAL A 425 -11.89 -24.62 14.90
CA VAL A 425 -11.41 -25.70 14.01
C VAL A 425 -10.05 -26.20 14.50
N TRP A 426 -9.16 -25.29 14.88
CA TRP A 426 -7.82 -25.61 15.38
C TRP A 426 -7.85 -26.35 16.72
N SER A 427 -8.75 -25.97 17.63
CA SER A 427 -8.82 -26.50 19.00
C SER A 427 -9.22 -27.98 19.07
N LEU A 428 -9.90 -28.50 18.04
CA LEU A 428 -10.20 -29.93 17.92
C LEU A 428 -9.09 -30.70 17.22
N PHE A 429 -8.36 -30.06 16.30
CA PHE A 429 -7.33 -30.72 15.50
C PHE A 429 -6.15 -31.21 16.35
N SER A 430 -5.53 -30.33 17.15
CA SER A 430 -4.34 -30.71 17.94
C SER A 430 -4.63 -31.83 18.96
N PRO A 431 -5.70 -31.78 19.77
CA PRO A 431 -6.05 -32.88 20.67
C PRO A 431 -6.36 -34.20 19.94
N THR A 432 -6.94 -34.14 18.74
CA THR A 432 -7.22 -35.35 17.95
C THR A 432 -5.93 -35.99 17.45
N VAL A 433 -4.94 -35.20 17.03
CA VAL A 433 -3.59 -35.71 16.70
C VAL A 433 -2.96 -36.35 17.92
N THR A 434 -2.99 -35.68 19.08
CA THR A 434 -2.46 -36.23 20.33
C THR A 434 -3.11 -37.56 20.70
N LEU A 435 -4.45 -37.64 20.69
CA LEU A 435 -5.18 -38.89 20.96
C LEU A 435 -4.74 -40.02 20.03
N LEU A 436 -4.58 -39.73 18.75
CA LEU A 436 -4.19 -40.71 17.75
C LEU A 436 -2.74 -41.18 17.94
N THR A 437 -1.84 -40.29 18.37
CA THR A 437 -0.47 -40.65 18.74
C THR A 437 -0.42 -41.51 20.01
N GLU A 438 -1.27 -41.25 21.00
CA GLU A 438 -1.41 -42.08 22.21
C GLU A 438 -2.00 -43.46 21.89
N VAL A 439 -2.98 -43.54 21.00
CA VAL A 439 -3.49 -44.82 20.48
C VAL A 439 -2.38 -45.57 19.74
N GLY A 440 -1.57 -44.87 18.94
CA GLY A 440 -0.38 -45.46 18.31
C GLY A 440 0.59 -46.03 19.32
N LEU A 441 0.88 -45.30 20.40
CA LEU A 441 1.73 -45.77 21.50
C LEU A 441 1.15 -47.01 22.20
N LEU A 442 -0.16 -47.03 22.42
CA LEU A 442 -0.88 -48.18 23.00
C LEU A 442 -0.76 -49.43 22.10
N ILE A 443 -0.88 -49.26 20.78
CA ILE A 443 -0.71 -50.34 19.81
C ILE A 443 0.71 -50.90 19.88
N VAL A 444 1.72 -50.04 19.96
CA VAL A 444 3.13 -50.46 20.13
C VAL A 444 3.34 -51.20 21.44
N TRP A 445 2.74 -50.73 22.55
CA TRP A 445 2.76 -51.45 23.82
C TRP A 445 2.13 -52.84 23.70
N ALA A 446 0.92 -52.95 23.14
CA ALA A 446 0.20 -54.21 23.04
C ALA A 446 0.94 -55.23 22.15
N PHE A 447 1.42 -54.78 20.98
CA PHE A 447 2.13 -55.64 20.04
C PHE A 447 3.55 -55.98 20.51
N GLY A 448 4.25 -55.00 21.11
CA GLY A 448 5.57 -55.18 21.68
C GLY A 448 5.59 -56.13 22.88
N ILE A 449 4.64 -56.01 23.82
CA ILE A 449 4.52 -56.96 24.94
C ILE A 449 4.26 -58.38 24.42
N TRP A 450 3.45 -58.53 23.38
CA TRP A 450 3.18 -59.83 22.76
C TRP A 450 4.44 -60.44 22.13
N GLN A 451 5.27 -59.66 21.44
CA GLN A 451 6.57 -60.14 20.93
C GLN A 451 7.55 -60.48 22.05
N VAL A 452 7.60 -59.66 23.12
CA VAL A 452 8.41 -59.95 24.32
C VAL A 452 7.97 -61.27 24.96
N SER A 453 6.66 -61.54 25.04
CA SER A 453 6.14 -62.80 25.61
C SER A 453 6.49 -64.05 24.81
N ARG A 454 6.95 -63.88 23.56
CA ARG A 454 7.41 -64.94 22.66
C ARG A 454 8.92 -64.99 22.51
N ASP A 455 9.64 -64.21 23.31
CA ASP A 455 11.10 -64.05 23.23
C ASP A 455 11.60 -63.59 21.84
N GLU A 456 10.74 -62.91 21.07
CA GLU A 456 11.08 -62.38 19.74
C GLU A 456 11.86 -61.06 19.84
N ILE A 457 11.62 -60.27 20.90
CA ILE A 457 12.35 -59.02 21.21
C ILE A 457 12.63 -58.91 22.72
N THR A 458 13.62 -58.13 23.11
CA THR A 458 13.93 -57.83 24.52
C THR A 458 13.10 -56.65 25.05
N VAL A 459 13.01 -56.53 26.38
CA VAL A 459 12.36 -55.38 27.05
C VAL A 459 13.13 -54.08 26.79
N GLY A 460 14.45 -54.13 26.66
CA GLY A 460 15.28 -53.01 26.25
C GLY A 460 14.94 -52.50 24.85
N VAL A 461 14.76 -53.42 23.88
CA VAL A 461 14.32 -53.08 22.52
C VAL A 461 12.96 -52.38 22.54
N LEU A 462 11.98 -52.93 23.28
CA LEU A 462 10.66 -52.31 23.43
C LEU A 462 10.75 -50.89 24.04
N THR A 463 11.56 -50.72 25.10
CA THR A 463 11.75 -49.43 25.78
C THR A 463 12.34 -48.38 24.84
N ALA A 464 13.34 -48.75 24.05
CA ALA A 464 13.94 -47.85 23.07
C ALA A 464 13.00 -47.54 21.90
N PHE A 465 12.20 -48.52 21.44
CA PHE A 465 11.14 -48.30 20.46
C PHE A 465 10.15 -47.24 20.93
N LEU A 466 9.67 -47.35 22.18
CA LEU A 466 8.75 -46.39 22.80
C LEU A 466 9.35 -44.98 22.88
N ALA A 467 10.65 -44.87 23.18
CA ALA A 467 11.35 -43.59 23.19
C ALA A 467 11.53 -42.99 21.78
N TYR A 468 11.81 -43.81 20.77
CA TYR A 468 11.94 -43.35 19.37
C TYR A 468 10.60 -42.94 18.77
N ILE A 469 9.51 -43.69 19.01
CA ILE A 469 8.19 -43.33 18.50
C ILE A 469 7.65 -42.05 19.13
N GLY A 470 7.87 -41.83 20.43
CA GLY A 470 7.48 -40.58 21.08
C GLY A 470 8.16 -39.36 20.42
N ARG A 471 9.44 -39.49 20.09
CA ARG A 471 10.17 -38.44 19.35
C ARG A 471 9.69 -38.29 17.92
N PHE A 472 9.35 -39.37 17.24
CA PHE A 472 8.80 -39.35 15.90
C PHE A 472 7.49 -38.55 15.85
N TYR A 473 6.55 -38.83 16.77
CA TYR A 473 5.25 -38.17 16.80
C TYR A 473 5.33 -36.68 17.13
N ILE A 474 6.23 -36.27 18.04
CA ILE A 474 6.47 -34.85 18.32
C ILE A 474 6.89 -34.10 17.04
N ARG A 475 7.73 -34.72 16.22
CA ARG A 475 8.22 -34.12 14.96
C ARG A 475 7.14 -34.07 13.89
N LEU A 476 6.30 -35.10 13.82
CA LEU A 476 5.16 -35.13 12.91
C LEU A 476 4.14 -34.02 13.20
N ASP A 477 3.85 -33.74 14.48
CA ASP A 477 2.97 -32.63 14.88
C ASP A 477 3.51 -31.27 14.40
N SER A 478 4.82 -31.05 14.58
CA SER A 478 5.51 -29.82 14.16
C SER A 478 5.38 -29.54 12.66
N MET A 479 5.46 -30.57 11.81
CA MET A 479 5.34 -30.43 10.36
C MET A 479 3.98 -29.86 9.91
N SER A 480 2.92 -29.98 10.69
CA SER A 480 1.60 -29.43 10.32
C SER A 480 1.61 -27.88 10.23
N ARG A 481 2.48 -27.22 11.00
CA ARG A 481 2.54 -25.74 11.10
C ARG A 481 3.36 -25.08 10.00
N ILE A 482 4.28 -25.82 9.37
CA ILE A 482 5.23 -25.24 8.41
C ILE A 482 4.57 -24.65 7.17
N VAL A 483 3.47 -25.26 6.69
CA VAL A 483 2.81 -24.83 5.45
C VAL A 483 2.31 -23.39 5.59
N SER A 484 1.61 -23.09 6.68
CA SER A 484 1.08 -21.75 6.96
C SER A 484 2.20 -20.71 7.08
N VAL A 485 3.25 -21.02 7.84
CA VAL A 485 4.39 -20.10 8.01
C VAL A 485 5.12 -19.87 6.68
N THR A 486 5.37 -20.93 5.90
CA THR A 486 6.04 -20.83 4.60
C THR A 486 5.26 -19.95 3.64
N GLN A 487 3.93 -20.07 3.61
CA GLN A 487 3.08 -19.23 2.78
C GLN A 487 3.11 -17.76 3.23
N LYS A 488 3.06 -17.50 4.55
CA LYS A 488 3.20 -16.14 5.09
C LYS A 488 4.56 -15.53 4.74
N ALA A 489 5.64 -16.29 4.87
CA ALA A 489 6.98 -15.86 4.49
C ALA A 489 7.09 -15.61 2.98
N ALA A 490 6.50 -16.48 2.14
CA ALA A 490 6.46 -16.31 0.69
C ALA A 490 5.66 -15.06 0.27
N ALA A 491 4.56 -14.76 0.96
CA ALA A 491 3.78 -13.54 0.75
C ALA A 491 4.55 -12.28 1.15
N GLY A 492 5.21 -12.29 2.30
CA GLY A 492 6.10 -11.21 2.72
C GLY A 492 7.24 -10.99 1.73
N ALA A 493 7.88 -12.08 1.29
CA ALA A 493 8.94 -12.02 0.28
C ALA A 493 8.43 -11.47 -1.05
N LYS A 494 7.26 -11.90 -1.54
CA LYS A 494 6.64 -11.34 -2.77
C LYS A 494 6.46 -9.84 -2.64
N ARG A 495 5.87 -9.35 -1.54
CA ARG A 495 5.65 -7.92 -1.32
C ARG A 495 6.94 -7.08 -1.28
N ILE A 496 8.03 -7.64 -0.77
CA ILE A 496 9.36 -6.98 -0.78
C ILE A 496 9.94 -6.99 -2.19
N PHE A 497 9.87 -8.13 -2.89
CA PHE A 497 10.34 -8.21 -4.28
C PHE A 497 9.51 -7.37 -5.24
N ASP A 498 8.21 -7.16 -4.99
CA ASP A 498 7.38 -6.22 -5.74
C ASP A 498 7.93 -4.78 -5.65
N ILE A 499 8.58 -4.42 -4.52
CA ILE A 499 9.29 -3.15 -4.37
C ILE A 499 10.60 -3.19 -5.17
N LEU A 500 11.43 -4.21 -4.93
CA LEU A 500 12.76 -4.35 -5.53
C LEU A 500 12.73 -4.50 -7.06
N ASP A 501 11.66 -5.07 -7.61
CA ASP A 501 11.46 -5.27 -9.04
C ASP A 501 10.75 -4.08 -9.70
N HIS A 502 10.23 -3.14 -8.91
CA HIS A 502 9.62 -1.94 -9.44
C HIS A 502 10.70 -1.07 -10.09
N GLN A 503 10.52 -0.79 -11.37
CA GLN A 503 11.40 0.10 -12.12
C GLN A 503 10.91 1.54 -11.98
N SER A 504 11.82 2.46 -11.68
CA SER A 504 11.50 3.89 -11.58
C SER A 504 11.11 4.45 -12.95
N ASN A 505 10.03 5.23 -13.00
CA ASN A 505 9.64 6.01 -14.18
C ASN A 505 10.62 7.15 -14.51
N VAL A 506 11.60 7.39 -13.64
CA VAL A 506 12.71 8.33 -13.85
C VAL A 506 14.02 7.55 -13.65
N PRO A 507 14.50 6.79 -14.65
CA PRO A 507 15.70 5.99 -14.51
C PRO A 507 16.97 6.86 -14.52
N GLU A 508 17.98 6.40 -13.79
CA GLU A 508 19.33 6.99 -13.86
C GLU A 508 19.93 6.72 -15.25
N PRO A 509 20.56 7.71 -15.92
CA PRO A 509 21.19 7.47 -17.21
C PRO A 509 22.38 6.50 -17.08
N VAL A 510 22.53 5.60 -18.06
CA VAL A 510 23.63 4.61 -18.09
C VAL A 510 25.00 5.28 -18.24
N ASP A 511 25.06 6.37 -19.01
CA ASP A 511 26.26 7.19 -19.22
C ASP A 511 25.91 8.66 -18.95
N PRO A 512 26.04 9.12 -17.68
CA PRO A 512 25.64 10.46 -17.28
C PRO A 512 26.59 11.51 -17.86
N VAL A 513 26.02 12.53 -18.51
CA VAL A 513 26.76 13.72 -18.94
C VAL A 513 27.05 14.60 -17.73
N PRO A 514 28.33 14.90 -17.42
CA PRO A 514 28.66 15.78 -16.31
C PRO A 514 28.20 17.20 -16.60
N LEU A 515 27.45 17.79 -15.67
CA LEU A 515 27.22 19.23 -15.67
C LEU A 515 28.40 19.87 -14.94
N ALA A 516 29.31 20.58 -15.58
CA ALA A 516 30.40 21.26 -14.87
C ALA A 516 29.98 22.69 -14.49
N ASP A 517 29.60 23.49 -15.48
CA ASP A 517 29.26 24.90 -15.31
C ASP A 517 27.83 25.16 -15.81
N VAL A 518 26.88 25.28 -14.88
CA VAL A 518 25.46 25.54 -15.23
C VAL A 518 25.20 27.03 -15.16
N GLN A 519 24.87 27.61 -16.31
CA GLN A 519 24.43 29.00 -16.43
C GLN A 519 22.97 29.14 -15.99
N GLY A 520 22.19 28.07 -16.09
CA GLY A 520 20.80 28.02 -15.64
C GLY A 520 19.80 28.39 -16.73
N ARG A 521 20.15 28.22 -18.02
CA ARG A 521 19.17 28.30 -19.12
C ARG A 521 18.30 27.05 -19.10
N ILE A 522 16.98 27.23 -19.16
CA ILE A 522 16.02 26.11 -19.24
C ILE A 522 15.20 26.25 -20.52
N THR A 523 15.14 25.20 -21.33
CA THR A 523 14.36 25.17 -22.57
C THR A 523 13.47 23.94 -22.62
N LEU A 524 12.16 24.17 -22.65
CA LEU A 524 11.15 23.15 -22.92
C LEU A 524 10.82 23.15 -24.42
N ARG A 525 10.98 22.00 -25.05
CA ARG A 525 10.67 21.79 -26.48
C ARG A 525 9.57 20.75 -26.61
N ASP A 526 8.43 21.18 -27.16
CA ASP A 526 7.23 20.37 -27.40
C ASP A 526 6.85 19.48 -26.22
N ALA A 527 6.96 20.02 -25.01
CA ALA A 527 6.80 19.24 -23.79
C ALA A 527 5.35 18.75 -23.65
N GLY A 528 5.19 17.43 -23.55
CA GLY A 528 3.92 16.74 -23.32
C GLY A 528 4.01 15.81 -22.11
N PHE A 529 3.00 15.85 -21.24
CA PHE A 529 2.98 15.02 -20.03
C PHE A 529 1.58 14.57 -19.63
N ARG A 530 1.48 13.34 -19.15
CA ARG A 530 0.23 12.70 -18.72
C ARG A 530 0.44 11.94 -17.41
N TYR A 531 -0.51 12.05 -16.47
CA TYR A 531 -0.59 11.17 -15.30
C TYR A 531 -1.54 10.02 -15.65
N GLY A 532 -1.02 8.80 -15.81
CA GLY A 532 -1.80 7.69 -16.38
C GLY A 532 -2.45 8.11 -17.70
N ASN A 533 -3.78 8.05 -17.78
CA ASN A 533 -4.53 8.44 -18.98
C ASN A 533 -4.85 9.95 -19.08
N ARG A 534 -4.56 10.75 -18.04
CA ARG A 534 -4.93 12.18 -18.00
C ARG A 534 -3.78 13.06 -18.50
N ALA A 535 -3.96 13.69 -19.67
CA ALA A 535 -3.00 14.66 -20.20
C ALA A 535 -3.07 16.02 -19.49
N VAL A 536 -1.96 16.44 -18.89
CA VAL A 536 -1.85 17.68 -18.10
C VAL A 536 -1.06 18.76 -18.83
N ILE A 537 0.03 18.44 -19.52
CA ILE A 537 0.82 19.40 -20.33
C ILE A 537 0.74 18.98 -21.80
N ARG A 538 0.51 19.94 -22.71
CA ARG A 538 0.20 19.65 -24.13
C ARG A 538 1.01 20.53 -25.08
N GLY A 539 2.18 20.05 -25.52
CA GLY A 539 3.00 20.67 -26.56
C GLY A 539 3.54 22.04 -26.14
N LEU A 540 4.08 22.12 -24.92
CA LEU A 540 4.54 23.39 -24.33
C LEU A 540 5.97 23.72 -24.77
N ASN A 541 6.14 24.93 -25.32
CA ASN A 541 7.42 25.50 -25.70
C ASN A 541 7.71 26.73 -24.84
N LEU A 542 8.83 26.71 -24.10
CA LEU A 542 9.22 27.80 -23.19
C LEU A 542 10.74 27.84 -23.07
N GLU A 543 11.33 29.00 -23.23
CA GLU A 543 12.75 29.24 -22.99
C GLU A 543 12.91 30.26 -21.86
N ILE A 544 13.71 29.93 -20.86
CA ILE A 544 14.04 30.76 -19.69
C ILE A 544 15.53 31.08 -19.75
N ALA A 545 15.86 32.37 -19.77
CA ALA A 545 17.24 32.84 -19.84
C ALA A 545 17.96 32.71 -18.48
N PRO A 546 19.30 32.58 -18.46
CA PRO A 546 20.10 32.63 -17.24
C PRO A 546 19.80 33.88 -16.40
N GLY A 547 19.48 33.69 -15.12
CA GLY A 547 19.18 34.79 -14.20
C GLY A 547 17.80 35.43 -14.36
N GLU A 548 16.99 34.97 -15.32
CA GLU A 548 15.62 35.46 -15.51
C GLU A 548 14.69 34.92 -14.41
N MET A 549 13.84 35.79 -13.86
CA MET A 549 12.74 35.42 -12.99
C MET A 549 11.43 35.33 -13.77
N ILE A 550 10.90 34.12 -13.93
CA ILE A 550 9.58 33.89 -14.53
C ILE A 550 8.50 33.65 -13.46
N GLY A 551 7.31 34.19 -13.68
CA GLY A 551 6.12 33.94 -12.86
C GLY A 551 5.14 33.02 -13.58
N LEU A 552 4.82 31.85 -13.00
CA LEU A 552 3.80 30.94 -13.51
C LEU A 552 2.42 31.34 -12.94
N VAL A 553 1.49 31.67 -13.84
CA VAL A 553 0.14 32.16 -13.48
C VAL A 553 -0.92 31.29 -14.14
N GLY A 554 -2.05 31.08 -13.47
CA GLY A 554 -3.19 30.35 -14.04
C GLY A 554 -4.11 29.80 -12.97
N HIS A 555 -5.29 29.36 -13.38
CA HIS A 555 -6.27 28.73 -12.46
C HIS A 555 -5.69 27.48 -11.78
N SER A 556 -6.29 27.07 -10.65
CA SER A 556 -5.94 25.78 -10.05
C SER A 556 -6.16 24.65 -11.06
N GLY A 557 -5.23 23.69 -11.11
CA GLY A 557 -5.27 22.60 -12.10
C GLY A 557 -4.84 22.97 -13.53
N SER A 558 -4.32 24.18 -13.78
CA SER A 558 -3.82 24.57 -15.11
C SER A 558 -2.49 23.90 -15.54
N GLY A 559 -1.81 23.21 -14.62
CA GLY A 559 -0.55 22.50 -14.87
C GLY A 559 0.71 23.13 -14.26
N LYS A 560 0.59 24.21 -13.47
CA LYS A 560 1.74 24.92 -12.85
C LYS A 560 2.65 24.01 -12.02
N SER A 561 2.10 23.33 -11.01
CA SER A 561 2.87 22.44 -10.13
C SER A 561 3.42 21.23 -10.89
N THR A 562 2.69 20.74 -11.92
CA THR A 562 3.18 19.69 -12.81
C THR A 562 4.39 20.15 -13.61
N LEU A 563 4.38 21.37 -14.16
CA LEU A 563 5.53 21.95 -14.85
C LEU A 563 6.75 22.08 -13.93
N VAL A 564 6.55 22.55 -12.70
CA VAL A 564 7.60 22.59 -11.67
C VAL A 564 8.17 21.19 -11.40
N ASN A 565 7.32 20.20 -11.17
CA ASN A 565 7.74 18.83 -10.90
C ASN A 565 8.53 18.21 -12.07
N LEU A 566 8.18 18.56 -13.31
CA LEU A 566 8.91 18.13 -14.51
C LEU A 566 10.30 18.76 -14.60
N ILE A 567 10.42 20.06 -14.27
CA ILE A 567 11.72 20.76 -14.25
C ILE A 567 12.63 20.19 -13.14
N CYS A 568 12.08 19.87 -11.97
CA CYS A 568 12.78 19.15 -10.90
C CYS A 568 13.17 17.71 -11.26
N ARG A 569 12.70 17.20 -12.41
CA ARG A 569 12.80 15.80 -12.82
C ARG A 569 12.31 14.86 -11.71
N PHE A 570 11.15 15.20 -11.11
CA PHE A 570 10.37 14.28 -10.28
C PHE A 570 9.53 13.33 -11.14
N TYR A 571 9.25 13.75 -12.38
CA TYR A 571 8.66 12.97 -13.46
C TYR A 571 9.44 13.26 -14.74
N ASP A 572 9.54 12.28 -15.64
CA ASP A 572 10.05 12.49 -17.00
C ASP A 572 8.88 12.85 -17.94
N LEU A 573 9.19 13.60 -19.01
CA LEU A 573 8.20 13.94 -20.04
C LEU A 573 7.75 12.70 -20.82
N SER A 574 6.47 12.67 -21.18
CA SER A 574 5.93 11.65 -22.10
C SER A 574 6.35 11.94 -23.55
N GLU A 575 6.40 13.22 -23.92
CA GLU A 575 6.74 13.70 -25.26
C GLU A 575 7.59 14.99 -25.14
N GLY A 576 8.52 15.20 -26.08
CA GLY A 576 9.40 16.37 -26.08
C GLY A 576 10.65 16.23 -25.22
N ALA A 577 11.24 17.37 -24.82
CA ALA A 577 12.45 17.43 -24.00
C ALA A 577 12.49 18.68 -23.11
N ILE A 578 13.11 18.54 -21.93
CA ILE A 578 13.56 19.66 -21.09
C ILE A 578 15.08 19.69 -21.18
N LEU A 579 15.61 20.83 -21.59
CA LEU A 579 17.03 21.06 -21.79
C LEU A 579 17.53 22.06 -20.77
N VAL A 580 18.68 21.76 -20.15
CA VAL A 580 19.42 22.67 -19.28
C VAL A 580 20.73 23.00 -19.97
N ASP A 581 20.94 24.28 -20.27
CA ASP A 581 22.10 24.76 -21.04
C ASP A 581 22.35 23.96 -22.34
N GLY A 582 21.27 23.48 -22.97
CA GLY A 582 21.29 22.68 -24.20
C GLY A 582 21.40 21.16 -24.01
N ILE A 583 21.57 20.67 -22.78
CA ILE A 583 21.65 19.24 -22.45
C ILE A 583 20.31 18.75 -21.94
N ASP A 584 19.80 17.64 -22.48
CA ASP A 584 18.55 17.03 -21.99
C ASP A 584 18.73 16.56 -20.53
N VAL A 585 17.82 16.96 -19.65
CA VAL A 585 17.86 16.60 -18.22
C VAL A 585 17.88 15.09 -17.98
N ARG A 586 17.37 14.29 -18.93
CA ARG A 586 17.40 12.82 -18.87
C ARG A 586 18.79 12.23 -19.02
N LYS A 587 19.74 12.97 -19.62
CA LYS A 587 21.13 12.54 -19.81
C LYS A 587 22.04 12.87 -18.63
N VAL A 588 21.54 13.66 -17.67
CA VAL A 588 22.30 14.08 -16.49
C VAL A 588 21.99 13.14 -15.33
N ALA A 589 22.97 12.86 -14.47
CA ALA A 589 22.73 12.17 -13.21
C ALA A 589 21.69 12.94 -12.36
N ILE A 590 20.72 12.22 -11.78
CA ILE A 590 19.59 12.84 -11.08
C ILE A 590 20.08 13.65 -9.87
N ALA A 591 21.04 13.09 -9.13
CA ALA A 591 21.64 13.75 -7.98
C ALA A 591 22.34 15.06 -8.36
N ASP A 592 23.09 15.07 -9.47
CA ASP A 592 23.82 16.25 -9.94
C ASP A 592 22.89 17.36 -10.41
N TRP A 593 21.76 17.00 -11.04
CA TRP A 593 20.74 17.97 -11.42
C TRP A 593 20.05 18.55 -10.18
N ARG A 594 19.59 17.70 -9.26
CA ARG A 594 18.86 18.14 -8.06
C ARG A 594 19.71 18.97 -7.11
N ARG A 595 21.04 18.76 -7.05
CA ARG A 595 21.96 19.63 -6.28
C ARG A 595 22.04 21.06 -6.81
N ARG A 596 21.70 21.30 -8.08
CA ARG A 596 21.73 22.63 -8.73
C ARG A 596 20.39 23.36 -8.67
N ILE A 597 19.35 22.69 -8.16
CA ILE A 597 18.01 23.23 -8.01
C ILE A 597 17.72 23.45 -6.52
N GLY A 598 17.32 24.67 -6.17
CA GLY A 598 16.71 24.94 -4.88
C GLY A 598 15.20 24.93 -5.03
N VAL A 599 14.51 24.20 -4.17
CA VAL A 599 13.04 24.20 -4.13
C VAL A 599 12.60 24.72 -2.77
N VAL A 600 11.76 25.74 -2.80
CA VAL A 600 11.04 26.26 -1.63
C VAL A 600 9.57 25.93 -1.82
N LEU A 601 9.10 24.92 -1.08
CA LEU A 601 7.74 24.41 -1.16
C LEU A 601 6.75 25.34 -0.42
N GLN A 602 5.47 25.25 -0.80
CA GLN A 602 4.38 25.97 -0.15
C GLN A 602 4.19 25.57 1.32
N GLU A 603 4.30 24.27 1.60
CA GLU A 603 4.32 23.73 2.97
C GLU A 603 5.73 23.20 3.29
N PRO A 604 6.55 23.97 4.02
CA PRO A 604 7.88 23.53 4.39
C PRO A 604 7.86 22.26 5.25
N PHE A 605 8.58 21.25 4.79
CA PHE A 605 8.80 20.03 5.56
C PHE A 605 10.11 20.11 6.35
N LEU A 606 10.00 19.91 7.66
CA LEU A 606 11.13 19.76 8.57
C LEU A 606 11.17 18.32 9.09
N PHE A 607 12.36 17.73 9.05
CA PHE A 607 12.64 16.43 9.63
C PHE A 607 12.74 16.55 11.14
N PHE A 608 12.45 15.46 11.84
CA PHE A 608 12.77 15.35 13.26
C PHE A 608 14.29 15.45 13.43
N GLY A 609 14.74 16.38 14.28
CA GLY A 609 16.15 16.70 14.44
C GLY A 609 16.34 18.15 14.90
N THR A 610 17.58 18.61 14.97
CA THR A 610 17.88 20.00 15.35
C THR A 610 17.57 20.98 14.20
N ILE A 611 17.48 22.27 14.53
CA ILE A 611 17.37 23.32 13.50
C ILE A 611 18.60 23.33 12.61
N ALA A 612 19.80 23.16 13.18
CA ALA A 612 21.03 23.09 12.42
C ALA A 612 21.02 21.95 11.40
N GLU A 613 20.60 20.75 11.80
CA GLU A 613 20.45 19.58 10.91
C GLU A 613 19.44 19.86 9.78
N ASN A 614 18.32 20.51 10.11
CA ASN A 614 17.30 20.85 9.13
C ASN A 614 17.77 21.87 8.08
N ILE A 615 18.63 22.83 8.46
CA ILE A 615 19.25 23.78 7.54
C ILE A 615 20.33 23.07 6.72
N ALA A 616 21.17 22.25 7.37
CA ALA A 616 22.25 21.48 6.75
C ALA A 616 21.75 20.34 5.85
N TYR A 617 20.47 19.99 5.87
CA TYR A 617 19.91 18.90 5.06
C TYR A 617 20.29 18.99 3.56
N GLY A 618 20.38 20.20 3.01
CA GLY A 618 20.78 20.43 1.62
C GLY A 618 22.27 20.25 1.35
N ARG A 619 23.12 20.37 2.38
CA ARG A 619 24.57 20.23 2.33
C ARG A 619 25.08 19.74 3.70
N PRO A 620 25.05 18.41 3.95
CA PRO A 620 25.29 17.85 5.29
C PRO A 620 26.66 18.20 5.88
N ASP A 621 27.67 18.37 5.03
CA ASP A 621 29.05 18.69 5.43
C ASP A 621 29.27 20.20 5.71
N ALA A 622 28.21 21.02 5.71
CA ALA A 622 28.31 22.45 5.93
C ALA A 622 28.83 22.76 7.35
N SER A 623 29.75 23.73 7.44
CA SER A 623 30.26 24.17 8.73
C SER A 623 29.18 24.93 9.52
N ARG A 624 29.31 24.98 10.84
CA ARG A 624 28.39 25.74 11.70
C ARG A 624 28.35 27.23 11.31
N GLU A 625 29.46 27.78 10.84
CA GLU A 625 29.54 29.17 10.38
C GLU A 625 28.70 29.38 9.12
N GLU A 626 28.75 28.45 8.18
CA GLU A 626 27.95 28.49 6.95
C GLU A 626 26.45 28.35 7.25
N ILE A 627 26.08 27.45 8.18
CA ILE A 627 24.69 27.31 8.65
C ILE A 627 24.19 28.62 9.26
N VAL A 628 25.00 29.27 10.11
CA VAL A 628 24.65 30.56 10.73
C VAL A 628 24.56 31.67 9.68
N ALA A 629 25.47 31.69 8.71
CA ALA A 629 25.44 32.67 7.62
C ALA A 629 24.17 32.52 6.76
N ALA A 630 23.80 31.29 6.39
CA ALA A 630 22.56 30.99 5.67
C ALA A 630 21.32 31.39 6.48
N ALA A 631 21.29 31.09 7.77
CA ALA A 631 20.21 31.50 8.67
C ALA A 631 20.09 33.02 8.83
N ARG A 632 21.22 33.75 8.87
CA ARG A 632 21.21 35.22 8.90
C ARG A 632 20.67 35.79 7.59
N ALA A 633 21.12 35.27 6.45
CA ALA A 633 20.65 35.68 5.12
C ALA A 633 19.15 35.38 4.91
N ALA A 634 18.62 34.34 5.56
CA ALA A 634 17.21 33.99 5.59
C ALA A 634 16.38 34.72 6.66
N HIS A 635 16.97 35.66 7.41
CA HIS A 635 16.34 36.31 8.56
C HIS A 635 15.81 35.32 9.62
N ALA A 636 16.41 34.13 9.73
CA ALA A 636 16.04 33.10 10.69
C ALA A 636 16.83 33.17 12.00
N HIS A 637 18.04 33.73 11.97
CA HIS A 637 18.97 33.71 13.10
C HIS A 637 18.37 34.21 14.43
N GLU A 638 17.68 35.35 14.41
CA GLU A 638 17.16 36.00 15.61
C GLU A 638 16.11 35.15 16.33
N PHE A 639 15.17 34.54 15.60
CA PHE A 639 14.18 33.68 16.24
C PHE A 639 14.79 32.36 16.69
N ILE A 640 15.76 31.82 15.93
CA ILE A 640 16.45 30.59 16.32
C ILE A 640 17.13 30.79 17.68
N LEU A 641 17.80 31.93 17.91
CA LEU A 641 18.43 32.23 19.21
C LEU A 641 17.45 32.43 20.36
N ARG A 642 16.17 32.70 20.09
CA ARG A 642 15.13 32.80 21.14
C ARG A 642 14.60 31.44 21.59
N LEU A 643 14.89 30.38 20.84
CA LEU A 643 14.50 29.03 21.23
C LEU A 643 15.37 28.52 22.39
N PRO A 644 14.85 27.62 23.24
CA PRO A 644 15.54 27.18 24.46
C PRO A 644 16.97 26.68 24.26
N HIS A 645 17.28 26.08 23.11
CA HIS A 645 18.60 25.53 22.77
C HIS A 645 19.18 26.14 21.49
N GLY A 646 18.68 27.30 21.06
CA GLY A 646 19.18 27.94 19.84
C GLY A 646 19.05 27.04 18.61
N TYR A 647 20.15 26.89 17.87
CA TYR A 647 20.29 26.02 16.71
C TYR A 647 20.19 24.52 17.03
N ASP A 648 20.43 24.13 18.28
CA ASP A 648 20.37 22.73 18.72
C ASP A 648 18.98 22.38 19.29
N SER A 649 18.02 23.31 19.18
CA SER A 649 16.61 23.05 19.52
C SER A 649 16.06 21.96 18.61
N VAL A 650 15.53 20.91 19.23
CA VAL A 650 14.91 19.79 18.52
C VAL A 650 13.53 20.21 18.01
N VAL A 651 13.33 20.04 16.71
CA VAL A 651 12.09 20.27 16.01
C VAL A 651 11.31 18.95 15.97
N GLY A 652 10.09 18.93 16.49
CA GLY A 652 9.22 17.74 16.46
C GLY A 652 8.82 17.35 15.02
N GLU A 653 8.12 16.23 14.85
CA GLU A 653 7.68 15.77 13.53
C GLU A 653 6.93 16.87 12.75
N ARG A 654 7.36 17.12 11.50
CA ARG A 654 6.83 18.17 10.61
C ARG A 654 6.93 19.60 11.18
N GLY A 655 7.74 19.82 12.21
CA GLY A 655 7.95 21.14 12.81
C GLY A 655 6.71 21.77 13.42
N GLN A 656 5.87 20.96 14.08
CA GLN A 656 4.66 21.45 14.76
C GLN A 656 4.95 22.46 15.89
N SER A 657 6.16 22.46 16.46
CA SER A 657 6.57 23.41 17.49
C SER A 657 6.89 24.82 16.98
N LEU A 658 6.97 25.01 15.65
CA LEU A 658 7.31 26.29 15.02
C LEU A 658 6.08 26.90 14.35
N SER A 659 6.08 28.23 14.19
CA SER A 659 5.11 28.93 13.36
C SER A 659 5.32 28.63 11.87
N GLY A 660 4.30 28.88 11.03
CA GLY A 660 4.42 28.69 9.58
C GLY A 660 5.57 29.50 8.97
N GLY A 661 5.72 30.76 9.38
CA GLY A 661 6.79 31.62 8.85
C GLY A 661 8.18 31.27 9.36
N GLU A 662 8.31 30.70 10.56
CA GLU A 662 9.59 30.15 11.04
C GLU A 662 10.01 28.93 10.23
N ARG A 663 9.08 28.00 9.96
CA ARG A 663 9.35 26.85 9.08
C ARG A 663 9.76 27.30 7.67
N GLN A 664 9.09 28.34 7.13
CA GLN A 664 9.42 28.90 5.82
C GLN A 664 10.84 29.46 5.79
N ARG A 665 11.22 30.27 6.78
CA ARG A 665 12.57 30.84 6.87
C ARG A 665 13.66 29.78 7.01
N ILE A 666 13.40 28.67 7.72
CA ILE A 666 14.33 27.53 7.78
C ILE A 666 14.47 26.88 6.39
N SER A 667 13.36 26.70 5.66
CA SER A 667 13.43 26.18 4.28
C SER A 667 14.18 27.11 3.33
N ILE A 668 14.04 28.44 3.50
CA ILE A 668 14.80 29.43 2.73
C ILE A 668 16.29 29.37 3.09
N ALA A 669 16.63 29.24 4.38
CA ALA A 669 18.01 29.04 4.82
C ALA A 669 18.63 27.78 4.19
N ARG A 670 17.88 26.67 4.13
CA ARG A 670 18.29 25.43 3.45
C ARG A 670 18.60 25.69 1.96
N ALA A 671 17.73 26.42 1.26
CA ALA A 671 17.93 26.75 -0.15
C ALA A 671 19.15 27.69 -0.36
N LEU A 672 19.36 28.66 0.53
CA LEU A 672 20.52 29.55 0.49
C LEU A 672 21.83 28.80 0.75
N LEU A 673 21.83 27.81 1.64
CA LEU A 673 23.01 27.00 1.93
C LEU A 673 23.45 26.13 0.75
N ILE A 674 22.50 25.62 -0.03
CA ILE A 674 22.78 24.84 -1.25
C ILE A 674 23.44 25.72 -2.33
N ASP A 675 23.11 27.01 -2.35
CA ASP A 675 23.50 27.97 -3.40
C ASP A 675 23.23 27.48 -4.85
N PRO A 676 21.95 27.20 -5.19
CA PRO A 676 21.58 26.62 -6.47
C PRO A 676 21.66 27.64 -7.62
N ARG A 677 21.79 27.15 -8.87
CA ARG A 677 21.72 27.98 -10.08
C ARG A 677 20.30 28.20 -10.57
N VAL A 678 19.41 27.25 -10.28
CA VAL A 678 17.98 27.30 -10.60
C VAL A 678 17.19 27.29 -9.30
N LEU A 679 16.26 28.22 -9.15
CA LEU A 679 15.42 28.34 -7.97
C LEU A 679 13.95 28.17 -8.35
N ILE A 680 13.24 27.39 -7.54
CA ILE A 680 11.80 27.18 -7.68
C ILE A 680 11.13 27.62 -6.38
N LEU A 681 10.19 28.56 -6.51
CA LEU A 681 9.43 29.13 -5.41
C LEU A 681 7.96 28.77 -5.60
N ASP A 682 7.44 27.84 -4.78
CA ASP A 682 6.03 27.46 -4.79
C ASP A 682 5.32 28.14 -3.63
N GLU A 683 4.57 29.22 -3.91
CA GLU A 683 3.70 29.94 -2.96
C GLU A 683 4.29 30.20 -1.55
N ALA A 684 5.49 30.80 -1.48
CA ALA A 684 6.30 30.90 -0.26
C ALA A 684 5.77 31.84 0.88
N THR A 685 4.54 32.37 0.79
CA THR A 685 4.01 33.37 1.75
C THR A 685 2.55 33.15 2.15
N SER A 686 1.97 31.95 1.96
CA SER A 686 0.60 31.69 2.40
C SER A 686 0.51 31.57 3.93
N SER A 687 -0.49 32.24 4.53
CA SER A 687 -0.85 32.12 5.96
C SER A 687 0.16 32.65 6.99
N VAL A 688 0.87 33.74 6.67
CA VAL A 688 1.80 34.41 7.59
C VAL A 688 1.34 35.83 7.91
N ASP A 689 1.61 36.30 9.13
CA ASP A 689 1.35 37.67 9.54
C ASP A 689 2.19 38.69 8.72
N THR A 690 1.74 39.94 8.64
CA THR A 690 2.35 40.97 7.79
C THR A 690 3.79 41.30 8.16
N THR A 691 4.17 41.15 9.43
CA THR A 691 5.56 41.36 9.89
C THR A 691 6.46 40.23 9.43
N THR A 692 6.06 38.98 9.63
CA THR A 692 6.81 37.80 9.19
C THR A 692 6.86 37.70 7.66
N GLU A 693 5.80 38.12 6.95
CA GLU A 693 5.80 38.20 5.49
C GLU A 693 6.90 39.13 4.96
N LYS A 694 7.11 40.30 5.59
CA LYS A 694 8.19 41.22 5.20
C LYS A 694 9.57 40.59 5.41
N GLU A 695 9.76 39.84 6.48
CA GLU A 695 11.04 39.14 6.75
C GLU A 695 11.28 38.02 5.74
N ILE A 696 10.24 37.23 5.42
CA ILE A 696 10.29 36.20 4.39
C ILE A 696 10.58 36.82 3.02
N GLN A 697 9.94 37.93 2.67
CA GLN A 697 10.18 38.60 1.40
C GLN A 697 11.63 39.08 1.27
N LYS A 698 12.21 39.65 2.34
CA LYS A 698 13.64 40.02 2.34
C LYS A 698 14.55 38.80 2.14
N ALA A 699 14.22 37.69 2.79
CA ALA A 699 14.94 36.43 2.63
C ALA A 699 14.86 35.90 1.19
N LEU A 700 13.68 35.96 0.57
CA LEU A 700 13.47 35.60 -0.84
C LEU A 700 14.23 36.54 -1.79
N ASP A 701 14.24 37.84 -1.52
CA ASP A 701 14.97 38.83 -2.33
C ASP A 701 16.47 38.56 -2.34
N ASN A 702 17.03 38.08 -1.23
CA ASN A 702 18.43 37.63 -1.16
C ASN A 702 18.65 36.33 -1.94
N LEU A 703 17.67 35.41 -1.90
CA LEU A 703 17.74 34.11 -2.55
C LEU A 703 17.58 34.19 -4.08
N VAL A 704 16.83 35.16 -4.63
CA VAL A 704 16.59 35.26 -6.09
C VAL A 704 17.77 35.87 -6.86
N ARG A 705 18.60 36.71 -6.21
CA ARG A 705 19.67 37.45 -6.90
C ARG A 705 20.65 36.54 -7.63
N GLY A 706 20.82 36.78 -8.93
CA GLY A 706 21.81 36.09 -9.77
C GLY A 706 21.47 34.64 -10.11
N ARG A 707 20.20 34.23 -9.95
CA ARG A 707 19.75 32.85 -10.17
C ARG A 707 18.52 32.82 -11.08
N THR A 708 18.47 31.84 -11.98
CA THR A 708 17.26 31.61 -12.78
C THR A 708 16.13 31.18 -11.84
N THR A 709 15.02 31.91 -11.83
CA THR A 709 13.96 31.73 -10.83
C THR A 709 12.63 31.44 -11.47
N ILE A 710 11.94 30.40 -10.99
CA ILE A 710 10.59 30.02 -11.39
C ILE A 710 9.69 30.17 -10.16
N ALA A 711 8.83 31.19 -10.17
CA ALA A 711 7.89 31.43 -9.09
C ALA A 711 6.47 31.02 -9.50
N VAL A 712 5.88 30.07 -8.78
CA VAL A 712 4.42 29.81 -8.85
C VAL A 712 3.75 30.85 -7.98
N ALA A 713 3.10 31.82 -8.61
CA ALA A 713 2.63 33.00 -7.92
C ALA A 713 1.11 33.03 -7.80
N HIS A 714 0.65 33.04 -6.55
CA HIS A 714 -0.75 33.35 -6.18
C HIS A 714 -0.90 34.78 -5.63
N ARG A 715 0.21 35.47 -5.30
CA ARG A 715 0.21 36.85 -4.80
C ARG A 715 0.71 37.86 -5.84
N LEU A 716 0.03 39.00 -5.86
CA LEU A 716 0.30 40.15 -6.74
C LEU A 716 1.71 40.74 -6.57
N SER A 717 2.25 40.74 -5.35
CA SER A 717 3.59 41.23 -5.03
C SER A 717 4.69 40.40 -5.72
N THR A 718 4.54 39.08 -5.75
CA THR A 718 5.45 38.16 -6.44
C THR A 718 5.30 38.25 -7.95
N LEU A 719 4.07 38.40 -8.46
CA LEU A 719 3.79 38.57 -9.90
C LEU A 719 4.42 39.82 -10.49
N ARG A 720 4.39 40.94 -9.78
CA ARG A 720 4.95 42.22 -10.26
C ARG A 720 6.47 42.25 -10.40
N ARG A 721 7.16 41.37 -9.69
CA ARG A 721 8.63 41.31 -9.66
C ARG A 721 9.23 40.36 -10.70
N ALA A 722 8.41 39.52 -11.33
CA ALA A 722 8.87 38.66 -12.39
C ALA A 722 9.23 39.48 -13.64
N ASP A 723 10.37 39.17 -14.26
CA ASP A 723 10.77 39.74 -15.55
C ASP A 723 9.75 39.38 -16.63
N ARG A 724 9.19 38.17 -16.54
CA ARG A 724 8.17 37.67 -17.47
C ARG A 724 7.17 36.75 -16.78
N LEU A 725 5.90 36.97 -17.08
CA LEU A 725 4.80 36.11 -16.65
C LEU A 725 4.45 35.11 -17.76
N VAL A 726 4.20 33.86 -17.37
CA VAL A 726 3.77 32.78 -18.23
C VAL A 726 2.40 32.31 -17.75
N VAL A 727 1.37 32.61 -18.52
CA VAL A 727 -0.01 32.27 -18.19
C VAL A 727 -0.36 30.91 -18.77
N LEU A 728 -0.67 29.96 -17.89
CA LEU A 728 -1.04 28.60 -18.20
C LEU A 728 -2.55 28.42 -18.09
N ASP A 729 -3.17 27.88 -19.14
CA ASP A 729 -4.54 27.40 -19.12
C ASP A 729 -4.64 26.02 -19.76
N ARG A 730 -5.30 25.09 -19.06
CA ARG A 730 -5.51 23.70 -19.51
C ARG A 730 -4.27 23.01 -20.11
N GLY A 731 -3.09 23.24 -19.51
CA GLY A 731 -1.85 22.61 -19.95
C GLY A 731 -1.13 23.25 -21.12
N ARG A 732 -1.55 24.45 -21.55
CA ARG A 732 -0.94 25.24 -22.62
C ARG A 732 -0.60 26.64 -22.13
N ILE A 733 0.41 27.24 -22.73
CA ILE A 733 0.74 28.66 -22.54
C ILE A 733 -0.24 29.46 -23.40
N VAL A 734 -1.02 30.34 -22.77
CA VAL A 734 -1.98 31.21 -23.47
C VAL A 734 -1.43 32.62 -23.65
N GLU A 735 -0.64 33.13 -22.70
CA GLU A 735 -0.08 34.47 -22.75
C GLU A 735 1.31 34.50 -22.12
N MET A 736 2.19 35.36 -22.65
CA MET A 736 3.51 35.64 -22.09
C MET A 736 3.83 37.13 -22.24
N GLY A 737 4.44 37.72 -21.22
CA GLY A 737 4.86 39.12 -21.23
C GLY A 737 5.16 39.65 -19.84
N THR A 738 5.54 40.92 -19.76
CA THR A 738 5.67 41.63 -18.48
C THR A 738 4.29 41.86 -17.85
N HIS A 739 4.25 42.12 -16.55
CA HIS A 739 3.02 42.45 -15.84
C HIS A 739 2.21 43.55 -16.55
N ASP A 740 2.84 44.68 -16.84
CA ASP A 740 2.18 45.85 -17.43
C ASP A 740 1.68 45.57 -18.86
N ALA A 741 2.46 44.82 -19.66
CA ALA A 741 2.08 44.46 -21.02
C ALA A 741 0.88 43.50 -21.06
N LEU A 742 0.81 42.55 -20.12
CA LEU A 742 -0.33 41.63 -20.03
C LEU A 742 -1.58 42.29 -19.45
N LEU A 743 -1.42 43.26 -18.55
CA LEU A 743 -2.54 44.03 -18.01
C LEU A 743 -3.18 44.90 -19.10
N ALA A 744 -2.37 45.57 -19.92
CA ALA A 744 -2.83 46.41 -21.03
C ALA A 744 -3.53 45.61 -22.15
N ARG A 745 -3.25 44.31 -22.26
CA ARG A 745 -3.87 43.42 -23.25
C ARG A 745 -5.29 42.98 -22.88
N GLU A 746 -5.73 43.20 -21.65
CA GLU A 746 -7.06 42.79 -21.13
C GLU A 746 -7.42 41.32 -21.40
N GLY A 747 -6.41 40.46 -21.44
CA GLY A 747 -6.53 39.05 -21.79
C GLY A 747 -6.80 38.10 -20.62
N ALA A 748 -6.32 36.86 -20.71
CA ALA A 748 -6.48 35.83 -19.69
C ALA A 748 -5.84 36.25 -18.34
N TYR A 749 -4.66 36.86 -18.38
CA TYR A 749 -4.01 37.40 -17.20
C TYR A 749 -4.83 38.49 -16.51
N TRP A 750 -5.38 39.43 -17.27
CA TRP A 750 -6.17 40.54 -16.73
C TRP A 750 -7.43 40.04 -16.03
N LYS A 751 -8.10 39.02 -16.59
CA LYS A 751 -9.27 38.40 -15.95
C LYS A 751 -8.92 37.75 -14.61
N LEU A 752 -7.78 37.05 -14.56
CA LEU A 752 -7.24 36.48 -13.32
C LEU A 752 -6.90 37.58 -12.30
N TYR A 753 -6.26 38.65 -12.76
CA TYR A 753 -5.89 39.81 -11.94
C TYR A 753 -7.12 40.48 -11.31
N GLN A 754 -8.16 40.76 -12.10
CA GLN A 754 -9.41 41.34 -11.59
C GLN A 754 -10.15 40.42 -10.62
N ALA A 755 -10.10 39.10 -10.84
CA ALA A 755 -10.69 38.14 -9.91
C ALA A 755 -9.94 38.16 -8.57
N GLN A 756 -8.60 38.25 -8.58
CA GLN A 756 -7.80 38.34 -7.36
C GLN A 756 -8.00 39.66 -6.61
N GLN A 757 -8.11 40.79 -7.31
CA GLN A 757 -8.40 42.08 -6.66
C GLN A 757 -9.75 42.06 -5.94
N ARG A 758 -10.80 41.57 -6.59
CA ARG A 758 -12.13 41.45 -5.97
C ARG A 758 -12.12 40.54 -4.74
N GLN A 759 -11.35 39.45 -4.79
CA GLN A 759 -11.19 38.57 -3.63
C GLN A 759 -10.44 39.27 -2.49
N ALA A 760 -9.36 39.98 -2.78
CA ALA A 760 -8.59 40.69 -1.78
C ALA A 760 -9.38 41.84 -1.12
N GLU A 761 -10.21 42.55 -1.88
CA GLU A 761 -11.14 43.56 -1.37
C GLU A 761 -12.20 42.94 -0.47
N ALA A 762 -12.81 41.82 -0.88
CA ALA A 762 -13.79 41.10 -0.07
C ALA A 762 -13.18 40.56 1.24
N ASP A 763 -11.96 40.02 1.20
CA ASP A 763 -11.25 39.53 2.38
C ASP A 763 -10.90 40.68 3.34
N ALA A 764 -10.53 41.86 2.81
CA ALA A 764 -10.25 43.06 3.60
C ALA A 764 -11.52 43.64 4.25
N GLU A 765 -12.65 43.66 3.54
CA GLU A 765 -13.95 44.06 4.09
C GLU A 765 -14.42 43.10 5.17
N ALA A 766 -14.27 41.78 4.97
CA ALA A 766 -14.60 40.78 5.98
C ALA A 766 -13.74 40.94 7.26
N ALA A 767 -12.43 41.18 7.10
CA ALA A 767 -11.53 41.43 8.23
C ALA A 767 -11.89 42.72 9.00
N ALA A 768 -12.30 43.77 8.31
CA ALA A 768 -12.73 45.03 8.91
C ALA A 768 -14.04 44.90 9.72
N GLN A 769 -14.94 43.99 9.34
CA GLN A 769 -16.20 43.74 10.07
C GLN A 769 -16.02 42.90 11.35
N THR A 770 -14.86 42.25 11.53
CA THR A 770 -14.54 41.44 12.73
C THR A 770 -13.87 42.21 13.89
N LEU A 771 -13.61 43.51 13.75
CA LEU A 771 -13.08 44.34 14.85
C LEU A 771 -14.23 44.86 15.73
N PRO A 772 -14.23 44.63 17.06
CA PRO A 772 -15.23 45.21 17.95
C PRO A 772 -15.05 46.73 17.98
N SER A 773 -16.15 47.47 17.78
CA SER A 773 -16.20 48.93 17.96
C SER A 773 -15.63 49.31 19.33
N PRO A 774 -14.74 50.32 19.44
CA PRO A 774 -14.35 50.84 20.74
C PRO A 774 -15.61 51.42 21.40
N ALA A 775 -15.88 50.99 22.63
CA ALA A 775 -16.96 51.52 23.43
C ALA A 775 -16.78 53.04 23.57
N ARG A 776 -17.82 53.80 23.21
CA ARG A 776 -17.93 55.22 23.54
C ARG A 776 -18.02 55.31 25.07
N GLU A 777 -16.99 55.85 25.71
CA GLU A 777 -17.11 56.41 27.05
C GLU A 777 -17.98 57.66 26.95
N GLU A 778 -19.22 57.57 27.44
CA GLU A 778 -20.06 58.72 27.75
C GLU A 778 -19.67 59.29 29.13
N ALA A 779 -19.71 60.62 29.19
CA ALA A 779 -19.30 61.47 30.31
C ALA A 779 -20.16 61.36 31.58
#